data_AF-A0A7X7X910-F1
#
_entry.id   AF-A0A7X7X910-F1
#
_cell.length_a   1.000
_cell.length_b   1.000
_cell.length_c   1.000
_cell.angle_alpha   90.00
_cell.angle_beta   90.00
_cell.angle_gamma   90.00
#
_symmetry.space_group_name_H-M   'P 1'
#
loop_
_entity.id
_entity.type
_entity.pdbx_description
1 polymer ?
#
loop_
_entity_poly.entity_id
_entity_poly.type
_entity_poly.pdbx_seq_one_letter_code
_entity_poly.pdbx_strand_id
1 'polypeptide(L)'
;MNAANLRTYLLFPGNGTINVGGTISGGGITSTAGGGTGAPTAGTVNYNNSGNQNVGAYTYYNLTISGSGNKSLTGITTVNRTLTLNGGVLQLGGNNLTLATAASSNILGGPFSSTCMVETNGTGYLQQRIPTTTPYTVPIGSNGTYAPVTVQSISGSTYLRFRTVYSTSLGSQYLKRYWQLTGSATTTATITFGYDPTENPKDPTKIWYRNGGAWSQPTGTQSFDGINRKFTITGTTNISAATTEWTAGYPPKTFFSYQSGSWSDASTWTSDPGGTTYENIGTPTDSSVVVILPDRTVSLASNVSNVQLEVNINEGGILDMATYSFSSGLKELDGGGTLKLASVSFPTATTNTFVNAGGGTTEYYNSASFTLPAAQTTYNHLRINAPGVTATQLSNITLNGNLHVKQGTYRINDNSANRRQLTIHGDVTVDAGASITVGTGVTNTITDPTTAAESGTAPYITYYDAHSHRVVIYGNLTNNGTIRFTNLSYPVYNAFPPTTLGPTTGFATVYFVGASGNDLYCNGTTDFYNLVLDKGVDQTYSLTVYSTAYANFRLFGANNAGGYGGGANPNLRKALWIRNGTMVLQGNTIIPSLSEGNCDDVTDDPNSDFYVPANGALVLDGDNVVVLATSDDDQEVNVAYGVSAPDNAAMGVLTSAGCSSFSILGL
;
A
#
# COMPACT_ATOMS: atom_id res chain seq x y z
N MET A 1 40.95 38.84 33.93
CA MET A 1 40.93 40.32 33.84
C MET A 1 39.61 40.78 34.45
N ASN A 2 39.57 41.07 35.76
CA ASN A 2 38.31 41.08 36.52
C ASN A 2 37.50 42.41 36.47
N ALA A 3 37.73 43.28 35.48
CA ALA A 3 37.11 44.62 35.39
C ALA A 3 36.81 45.04 33.94
N ALA A 4 36.20 46.20 33.73
CA ALA A 4 35.92 46.75 32.39
C ALA A 4 37.19 47.04 31.57
N ASN A 5 37.04 47.10 30.25
CA ASN A 5 38.10 47.36 29.26
C ASN A 5 38.81 48.72 29.41
N LEU A 6 38.28 49.64 30.21
CA LEU A 6 38.91 50.93 30.53
C LEU A 6 40.00 50.82 31.61
N ARG A 7 40.00 49.77 32.44
CA ARG A 7 40.97 49.60 33.54
C ARG A 7 41.85 48.36 33.41
N THR A 8 41.40 47.34 32.68
CA THR A 8 42.19 46.11 32.46
C THR A 8 42.04 45.67 31.01
N TYR A 9 43.15 45.75 30.25
CA TYR A 9 43.16 45.45 28.83
C TYR A 9 44.48 44.81 28.39
N LEU A 10 44.42 44.08 27.27
CA LEU A 10 45.59 43.66 26.50
C LEU A 10 45.78 44.63 25.34
N LEU A 11 46.99 45.19 25.24
CA LEU A 11 47.41 46.06 24.14
C LEU A 11 48.66 45.49 23.49
N PHE A 12 48.63 45.39 22.16
CA PHE A 12 49.77 45.01 21.34
C PHE A 12 50.24 46.25 20.56
N PRO A 13 51.34 46.91 20.96
CA PRO A 13 51.91 48.02 20.19
C PRO A 13 52.59 47.54 18.89
N GLY A 14 52.74 46.22 18.71
CA GLY A 14 53.34 45.57 17.53
C GLY A 14 52.99 44.08 17.47
N ASN A 15 53.71 43.30 16.67
CA ASN A 15 53.38 41.89 16.34
C ASN A 15 53.70 40.86 17.44
N GLY A 16 53.57 41.22 18.72
CA GLY A 16 53.83 40.31 19.85
C GLY A 16 52.82 39.16 19.95
N THR A 17 53.22 38.07 20.61
CA THR A 17 52.35 36.91 20.87
C THR A 17 52.18 36.70 22.37
N ILE A 18 50.95 36.46 22.82
CA ILE A 18 50.66 35.96 24.16
C ILE A 18 50.20 34.51 24.09
N ASN A 19 50.85 33.64 24.86
CA ASN A 19 50.43 32.25 25.04
C ASN A 19 49.55 32.14 26.28
N VAL A 20 48.43 31.46 26.14
CA VAL A 20 47.39 31.33 27.14
C VAL A 20 47.21 29.85 27.45
N GLY A 21 47.61 29.43 28.65
CA GLY A 21 47.36 28.07 29.17
C GLY A 21 46.01 27.90 29.90
N GLY A 22 45.39 29.01 30.33
CA GLY A 22 44.11 29.04 31.04
C GLY A 22 42.99 29.74 30.26
N THR A 23 42.03 30.34 30.95
CA THR A 23 40.95 31.14 30.32
C THR A 23 41.22 32.62 30.51
N ILE A 24 41.08 33.41 29.44
CA ILE A 24 41.01 34.88 29.57
C ILE A 24 39.54 35.26 29.73
N SER A 25 39.20 35.91 30.85
CA SER A 25 37.85 36.44 31.14
C SER A 25 37.89 37.90 31.59
N GLY A 26 36.87 38.68 31.23
CA GLY A 26 36.71 40.12 31.50
C GLY A 26 37.74 41.04 30.81
N GLY A 27 37.71 42.35 31.04
CA GLY A 27 38.58 43.31 30.33
C GLY A 27 38.32 43.40 28.81
N GLY A 28 39.32 43.82 28.03
CA GLY A 28 39.26 43.86 26.57
C GLY A 28 40.62 43.72 25.89
N ILE A 29 40.63 43.45 24.59
CA ILE A 29 41.82 43.49 23.73
C ILE A 29 41.66 44.71 22.83
N THR A 30 42.60 45.66 22.88
CA THR A 30 42.43 46.97 22.22
C THR A 30 43.73 47.49 21.61
N SER A 31 43.61 48.40 20.65
CA SER A 31 44.70 49.22 20.12
C SER A 31 44.87 50.56 20.85
N THR A 32 43.95 50.92 21.75
CA THR A 32 43.96 52.22 22.43
C THR A 32 44.78 52.16 23.70
N ALA A 33 45.86 52.96 23.77
CA ALA A 33 46.61 53.16 25.00
C ALA A 33 45.70 53.78 26.08
N GLY A 34 45.69 53.18 27.27
CA GLY A 34 44.77 53.54 28.35
C GLY A 34 43.44 52.77 28.35
N GLY A 35 43.23 51.83 27.42
CA GLY A 35 42.01 51.03 27.32
C GLY A 35 40.97 51.64 26.38
N GLY A 36 39.85 50.94 26.15
CA GLY A 36 38.74 51.42 25.31
C GLY A 36 38.18 50.38 24.33
N THR A 37 37.39 50.86 23.37
CA THR A 37 36.65 50.05 22.39
C THR A 37 37.36 49.90 21.03
N GLY A 38 38.52 50.52 20.84
CA GLY A 38 39.30 50.39 19.61
C GLY A 38 39.71 48.94 19.38
N ALA A 39 39.40 48.38 18.21
CA ALA A 39 39.74 47.00 17.89
C ALA A 39 41.28 46.83 17.76
N PRO A 40 41.85 45.70 18.18
CA PRO A 40 43.29 45.50 18.07
C PRO A 40 43.76 45.52 16.61
N THR A 41 44.91 46.15 16.38
CA THR A 41 45.53 46.36 15.06
C THR A 41 46.81 45.55 14.86
N ALA A 42 47.29 44.87 15.90
CA ALA A 42 48.48 44.02 15.87
C ALA A 42 48.38 42.91 16.93
N GLY A 43 49.31 41.97 16.87
CA GLY A 43 49.53 40.94 17.88
C GLY A 43 48.71 39.65 17.70
N THR A 44 49.10 38.63 18.47
CA THR A 44 48.54 37.27 18.41
C THR A 44 48.19 36.78 19.81
N VAL A 45 46.98 36.25 19.97
CA VAL A 45 46.61 35.47 21.16
C VAL A 45 46.59 33.99 20.78
N ASN A 46 47.39 33.19 21.47
CA ASN A 46 47.51 31.76 21.25
C ASN A 46 46.96 30.97 22.46
N TYR A 47 45.87 30.24 22.26
CA TYR A 47 45.35 29.30 23.26
C TYR A 47 46.05 27.95 23.05
N ASN A 48 46.97 27.62 23.97
CA ASN A 48 47.99 26.59 23.75
C ASN A 48 48.00 25.45 24.79
N ASN A 49 46.93 25.31 25.58
CA ASN A 49 46.83 24.19 26.53
C ASN A 49 46.76 22.83 25.79
N SER A 50 47.28 21.75 26.36
CA SER A 50 47.09 20.39 25.82
C SER A 50 45.71 19.82 26.16
N GLY A 51 45.01 20.38 27.14
CA GLY A 51 43.64 20.01 27.52
C GLY A 51 42.57 20.93 26.93
N ASN A 52 41.32 20.64 27.33
CA ASN A 52 40.18 21.50 27.04
C ASN A 52 40.38 22.90 27.63
N GLN A 53 39.92 23.92 26.91
CA GLN A 53 40.19 25.30 27.26
C GLN A 53 39.08 26.21 26.73
N ASN A 54 38.74 27.24 27.50
CA ASN A 54 37.79 28.25 27.06
C ASN A 54 38.53 29.39 26.33
N VAL A 55 38.03 29.74 25.15
CA VAL A 55 38.47 30.87 24.34
C VAL A 55 37.57 32.05 24.64
N GLY A 56 38.16 33.14 25.08
CA GLY A 56 37.41 34.32 25.51
C GLY A 56 36.66 35.00 24.36
N ALA A 57 35.57 35.66 24.70
CA ALA A 57 34.75 36.41 23.74
C ALA A 57 35.34 37.80 23.50
N TYR A 58 36.26 37.92 22.54
CA TYR A 58 36.92 39.18 22.20
C TYR A 58 36.99 39.40 20.68
N THR A 59 37.34 40.62 20.30
CA THR A 59 37.93 40.87 18.98
C THR A 59 39.43 40.63 19.07
N TYR A 60 39.93 39.68 18.31
CA TYR A 60 41.35 39.36 18.17
C TYR A 60 41.90 39.98 16.89
N TYR A 61 43.17 40.39 16.89
CA TYR A 61 43.84 40.71 15.62
C TYR A 61 44.24 39.41 14.91
N ASN A 62 45.13 38.62 15.53
CA ASN A 62 45.34 37.22 15.18
C ASN A 62 44.94 36.31 16.36
N LEU A 63 44.30 35.18 16.06
CA LEU A 63 43.97 34.12 17.01
C LEU A 63 44.68 32.85 16.58
N THR A 64 45.43 32.22 17.47
CA THR A 64 46.03 30.90 17.25
C THR A 64 45.42 29.89 18.21
N ILE A 65 45.08 28.72 17.68
CA ILE A 65 44.68 27.54 18.41
C ILE A 65 45.81 26.52 18.24
N SER A 66 46.43 26.13 19.35
CA SER A 66 47.51 25.15 19.37
C SER A 66 47.38 24.21 20.57
N GLY A 67 48.29 23.24 20.67
CA GLY A 67 48.18 22.15 21.64
C GLY A 67 47.14 21.13 21.18
N SER A 68 46.31 20.66 22.11
CA SER A 68 45.28 19.63 21.87
C SER A 68 44.00 19.90 22.66
N GLY A 69 43.01 19.03 22.51
CA GLY A 69 41.70 19.15 23.16
C GLY A 69 40.79 20.21 22.54
N ASN A 70 39.63 20.40 23.16
CA ASN A 70 38.60 21.32 22.67
C ASN A 70 38.86 22.75 23.19
N LYS A 71 38.84 23.72 22.27
CA LYS A 71 38.96 25.15 22.53
C LYS A 71 37.59 25.79 22.33
N SER A 72 36.82 25.94 23.40
CA SER A 72 35.40 26.32 23.31
C SER A 72 35.22 27.84 23.43
N LEU A 73 34.56 28.47 22.46
CA LEU A 73 34.21 29.88 22.54
C LEU A 73 33.22 30.14 23.69
N THR A 74 33.49 31.15 24.50
CA THR A 74 32.57 31.57 25.59
C THR A 74 31.56 32.63 25.17
N GLY A 75 31.62 33.12 23.94
CA GLY A 75 30.76 34.17 23.40
C GLY A 75 31.07 34.46 21.93
N ILE A 76 30.33 35.38 21.31
CA ILE A 76 30.58 35.83 19.93
C ILE A 76 32.01 36.38 19.83
N THR A 77 32.75 35.94 18.82
CA THR A 77 34.18 36.25 18.66
C THR A 77 34.45 36.75 17.25
N THR A 78 35.32 37.75 17.14
CA THR A 78 35.81 38.27 15.87
C THR A 78 37.31 38.11 15.78
N VAL A 79 37.82 37.67 14.63
CA VAL A 79 39.24 37.66 14.30
C VAL A 79 39.44 38.58 13.11
N ASN A 80 40.09 39.72 13.35
CA ASN A 80 40.24 40.76 12.34
C ASN A 80 41.15 40.34 11.20
N ARG A 81 42.19 39.52 11.45
CA ARG A 81 43.19 39.16 10.45
C ARG A 81 43.34 37.66 10.24
N THR A 82 44.01 36.94 11.13
CA THR A 82 44.34 35.52 10.91
C THR A 82 43.87 34.63 12.04
N LEU A 83 43.14 33.57 11.71
CA LEU A 83 42.92 32.40 12.54
C LEU A 83 43.93 31.32 12.14
N THR A 84 44.82 30.93 13.04
CA THR A 84 45.77 29.84 12.81
C THR A 84 45.35 28.62 13.62
N LEU A 85 45.14 27.47 12.97
CA LEU A 85 44.85 26.20 13.62
C LEU A 85 46.08 25.28 13.46
N ASN A 86 46.85 25.12 14.54
CA ASN A 86 48.06 24.28 14.59
C ASN A 86 47.88 23.09 15.55
N GLY A 87 46.64 22.74 15.88
CA GLY A 87 46.26 21.67 16.81
C GLY A 87 45.06 22.05 17.67
N GLY A 88 44.30 21.05 18.11
CA GLY A 88 43.07 21.26 18.89
C GLY A 88 41.86 21.65 18.04
N VAL A 89 40.67 21.56 18.64
CA VAL A 89 39.39 21.80 17.95
C VAL A 89 38.75 23.08 18.47
N LEU A 90 38.56 24.09 17.61
CA LEU A 90 37.88 25.33 17.98
C LEU A 90 36.37 25.14 17.94
N GLN A 91 35.73 24.97 19.10
CA GLN A 91 34.30 24.72 19.23
C GLN A 91 33.50 26.01 19.33
N LEU A 92 32.48 26.15 18.48
CA LEU A 92 31.66 27.36 18.41
C LEU A 92 30.53 27.40 19.46
N GLY A 93 29.97 26.25 19.84
CA GLY A 93 28.75 26.19 20.63
C GLY A 93 27.62 26.99 19.97
N GLY A 94 26.97 27.88 20.72
CA GLY A 94 25.96 28.81 20.20
C GLY A 94 26.53 30.12 19.62
N ASN A 95 27.84 30.27 19.53
CA ASN A 95 28.50 31.54 19.24
C ASN A 95 29.01 31.64 17.82
N ASN A 96 28.77 32.77 17.16
CA ASN A 96 29.34 33.03 15.84
C ASN A 96 30.82 33.42 15.96
N LEU A 97 31.64 32.89 15.04
CA LEU A 97 33.02 33.28 14.83
C LEU A 97 33.13 34.05 13.51
N THR A 98 33.54 35.31 13.54
CA THR A 98 33.66 36.16 12.35
C THR A 98 35.11 36.42 11.97
N LEU A 99 35.49 36.13 10.73
CA LEU A 99 36.78 36.46 10.13
C LEU A 99 36.61 37.68 9.21
N ALA A 100 37.13 38.85 9.62
CA ALA A 100 36.66 40.15 9.14
C ALA A 100 37.41 40.77 7.93
N THR A 101 38.66 40.38 7.68
CA THR A 101 39.44 40.84 6.50
C THR A 101 39.68 39.70 5.52
N ALA A 102 40.21 39.93 4.32
CA ALA A 102 40.22 38.91 3.26
C ALA A 102 41.31 39.08 2.17
N ALA A 103 42.53 39.49 2.53
CA ALA A 103 43.61 39.61 1.53
C ALA A 103 44.14 38.24 1.02
N SER A 104 43.99 37.18 1.83
CA SER A 104 44.29 35.77 1.55
C SER A 104 43.37 34.91 2.43
N SER A 105 43.42 33.57 2.37
CA SER A 105 42.68 32.72 3.33
C SER A 105 42.99 33.16 4.75
N ASN A 106 41.95 33.52 5.52
CA ASN A 106 42.06 33.92 6.92
C ASN A 106 42.35 32.75 7.86
N ILE A 107 42.27 31.53 7.35
CA ILE A 107 42.50 30.31 8.11
C ILE A 107 43.80 29.69 7.60
N LEU A 108 44.80 29.64 8.49
CA LEU A 108 46.13 29.09 8.24
C LEU A 108 46.43 27.92 9.20
N GLY A 109 47.54 27.24 8.96
CA GLY A 109 48.04 26.15 9.81
C GLY A 109 47.86 24.77 9.15
N GLY A 110 47.50 23.78 9.96
CA GLY A 110 47.30 22.40 9.55
C GLY A 110 48.42 21.43 9.98
N PRO A 111 48.36 20.16 9.56
CA PRO A 111 47.32 19.57 8.70
C PRO A 111 45.94 19.59 9.38
N PHE A 112 44.90 19.90 8.60
CA PHE A 112 43.53 19.92 9.11
C PHE A 112 42.94 18.52 9.19
N SER A 113 42.19 18.24 10.25
CA SER A 113 41.63 16.92 10.56
C SER A 113 40.53 17.05 11.62
N SER A 114 39.97 15.92 12.08
CA SER A 114 39.02 15.89 13.20
C SER A 114 39.61 16.41 14.52
N THR A 115 40.94 16.49 14.63
CA THR A 115 41.67 17.02 15.80
C THR A 115 42.26 18.41 15.55
N CYS A 116 42.05 19.00 14.37
CA CYS A 116 42.54 20.32 13.97
C CYS A 116 41.55 20.98 13.00
N MET A 117 40.47 21.55 13.53
CA MET A 117 39.37 22.16 12.76
C MET A 117 38.58 23.17 13.60
N VAL A 118 37.71 23.93 12.93
CA VAL A 118 36.58 24.60 13.59
C VAL A 118 35.41 23.63 13.69
N GLU A 119 34.92 23.35 14.90
CA GLU A 119 33.77 22.47 15.09
C GLU A 119 32.50 23.26 15.38
N THR A 120 31.49 23.07 14.54
CA THR A 120 30.15 23.65 14.73
C THR A 120 29.29 22.75 15.62
N ASN A 121 29.70 22.56 16.88
CA ASN A 121 29.04 21.69 17.88
C ASN A 121 27.80 22.30 18.56
N GLY A 122 27.14 23.27 17.91
CA GLY A 122 25.96 23.96 18.41
C GLY A 122 25.31 24.78 17.28
N THR A 123 24.68 25.91 17.61
CA THR A 123 23.98 26.78 16.64
C THR A 123 24.84 27.88 16.03
N GLY A 124 26.10 28.03 16.47
CA GLY A 124 27.03 29.04 15.96
C GLY A 124 27.51 28.77 14.54
N TYR A 125 27.78 29.85 13.80
CA TYR A 125 28.32 29.84 12.45
C TYR A 125 29.76 30.38 12.40
N LEU A 126 30.56 29.82 11.50
CA LEU A 126 31.80 30.45 11.04
C LEU A 126 31.45 31.39 9.88
N GLN A 127 31.57 32.69 10.09
CA GLN A 127 31.46 33.69 9.03
C GLN A 127 32.86 34.05 8.51
N GLN A 128 33.11 33.81 7.23
CA GLN A 128 34.37 34.17 6.59
C GLN A 128 34.12 35.17 5.46
N ARG A 129 34.80 36.31 5.52
CA ARG A 129 34.86 37.24 4.39
C ARG A 129 35.56 36.57 3.21
N ILE A 130 35.01 36.73 2.00
CA ILE A 130 35.51 36.05 0.80
C ILE A 130 36.91 36.59 0.46
N PRO A 131 37.96 35.74 0.48
CA PRO A 131 39.32 36.11 0.08
C PRO A 131 39.40 36.58 -1.38
N THR A 132 40.35 37.46 -1.67
CA THR A 132 40.65 37.88 -3.06
C THR A 132 41.25 36.75 -3.92
N THR A 133 41.71 35.67 -3.29
CA THR A 133 42.28 34.48 -3.94
C THR A 133 41.40 33.26 -3.71
N THR A 134 41.13 32.51 -4.79
CA THR A 134 40.46 31.21 -4.78
C THR A 134 41.39 30.18 -5.45
N PRO A 135 41.31 28.88 -5.10
CA PRO A 135 40.42 28.27 -4.11
C PRO A 135 40.85 28.57 -2.66
N TYR A 136 39.89 28.53 -1.73
CA TYR A 136 40.19 28.51 -0.30
C TYR A 136 39.37 27.41 0.40
N THR A 137 39.96 26.83 1.44
CA THR A 137 39.35 25.74 2.22
C THR A 137 38.99 26.23 3.62
N VAL A 138 37.77 25.90 4.02
CA VAL A 138 37.22 26.14 5.34
C VAL A 138 37.30 24.82 6.11
N PRO A 139 38.25 24.66 7.06
CA PRO A 139 38.45 23.42 7.79
C PRO A 139 37.41 23.30 8.91
N ILE A 140 36.19 22.92 8.56
CA ILE A 140 35.08 22.74 9.49
C ILE A 140 34.74 21.28 9.71
N GLY A 141 34.07 21.00 10.83
CA GLY A 141 33.52 19.70 11.15
C GLY A 141 32.43 19.78 12.21
N SER A 142 31.82 18.63 12.49
CA SER A 142 30.79 18.48 13.51
C SER A 142 30.80 17.05 14.03
N ASN A 143 30.42 16.87 15.30
CA ASN A 143 30.30 15.54 15.91
C ASN A 143 31.61 14.74 15.79
N GLY A 144 32.75 15.38 16.06
CA GLY A 144 34.08 14.76 16.02
C GLY A 144 34.60 14.40 14.63
N THR A 145 33.93 14.81 13.56
CA THR A 145 34.29 14.44 12.18
C THR A 145 34.63 15.67 11.35
N TYR A 146 35.68 15.57 10.54
CA TYR A 146 36.14 16.63 9.64
C TYR A 146 35.37 16.61 8.31
N ALA A 147 34.76 17.74 7.94
CA ALA A 147 33.93 17.87 6.75
C ALA A 147 34.14 19.23 6.06
N PRO A 148 35.30 19.45 5.44
CA PRO A 148 35.70 20.75 4.95
C PRO A 148 34.83 21.20 3.78
N VAL A 149 34.75 22.52 3.61
CA VAL A 149 34.16 23.17 2.43
C VAL A 149 35.26 23.90 1.69
N THR A 150 35.45 23.59 0.41
CA THR A 150 36.39 24.30 -0.47
C THR A 150 35.60 25.12 -1.48
N VAL A 151 35.85 26.42 -1.53
CA VAL A 151 35.22 27.34 -2.50
C VAL A 151 36.21 27.55 -3.63
N GLN A 152 35.92 27.04 -4.82
CA GLN A 152 36.80 27.11 -6.00
C GLN A 152 36.63 28.41 -6.79
N SER A 153 35.40 28.92 -6.86
CA SER A 153 35.09 30.20 -7.50
C SER A 153 33.84 30.77 -6.85
N ILE A 154 33.76 32.09 -6.70
CA ILE A 154 32.60 32.73 -6.08
C ILE A 154 32.43 34.18 -6.55
N SER A 155 31.19 34.59 -6.78
CA SER A 155 30.81 35.97 -7.08
C SER A 155 29.45 36.31 -6.47
N GLY A 156 29.18 37.61 -6.29
CA GLY A 156 27.89 38.13 -5.78
C GLY A 156 27.81 38.28 -4.25
N SER A 157 28.66 37.58 -3.48
CA SER A 157 28.77 37.75 -2.03
C SER A 157 30.07 38.41 -1.59
N THR A 158 30.06 39.01 -0.41
CA THR A 158 31.23 39.57 0.29
C THR A 158 31.70 38.69 1.45
N TYR A 159 30.82 37.85 2.01
CA TYR A 159 31.12 36.83 2.99
C TYR A 159 30.24 35.59 2.77
N LEU A 160 30.71 34.45 3.28
CA LEU A 160 29.90 33.25 3.46
C LEU A 160 29.88 32.86 4.94
N ARG A 161 28.73 32.38 5.42
CA ARG A 161 28.58 31.69 6.70
C ARG A 161 28.52 30.19 6.47
N PHE A 162 29.25 29.45 7.29
CA PHE A 162 29.36 28.01 7.22
C PHE A 162 28.97 27.38 8.54
N ARG A 163 28.20 26.31 8.44
CA ARG A 163 27.96 25.37 9.55
C ARG A 163 27.80 23.98 8.96
N THR A 164 28.28 22.97 9.67
CA THR A 164 28.02 21.57 9.34
C THR A 164 27.22 20.94 10.47
N VAL A 165 26.28 20.07 10.13
CA VAL A 165 25.37 19.46 11.08
C VAL A 165 25.31 17.96 10.84
N TYR A 166 25.70 17.19 11.84
CA TYR A 166 25.42 15.75 11.88
C TYR A 166 23.95 15.52 12.21
N SER A 167 23.29 14.61 11.49
CA SER A 167 21.87 14.33 11.67
C SER A 167 21.57 12.85 11.42
N THR A 168 21.06 12.18 12.45
CA THR A 168 20.56 10.80 12.36
C THR A 168 19.17 10.72 11.75
N SER A 169 18.44 11.84 11.70
CA SER A 169 17.09 11.93 11.14
C SER A 169 17.07 12.10 9.62
N LEU A 170 18.23 12.32 8.98
CA LEU A 170 18.34 12.18 7.53
C LEU A 170 18.12 10.71 7.16
N GLY A 171 17.22 10.47 6.19
CA GLY A 171 16.92 9.13 5.67
C GLY A 171 18.18 8.39 5.20
N SER A 172 18.09 7.06 5.07
CA SER A 172 19.23 6.21 4.67
C SER A 172 19.85 6.63 3.33
N GLN A 173 19.10 7.32 2.47
CA GLN A 173 19.53 7.79 1.15
C GLN A 173 20.47 8.99 1.12
N TYR A 174 20.70 9.65 2.26
CA TYR A 174 21.56 10.84 2.36
C TYR A 174 22.80 10.54 3.21
N LEU A 175 23.85 11.35 3.02
CA LEU A 175 24.90 11.48 4.02
C LEU A 175 24.27 11.80 5.38
N LYS A 176 24.83 11.28 6.48
CA LYS A 176 24.40 11.62 7.85
C LYS A 176 24.79 13.05 8.28
N ARG A 177 25.00 13.93 7.31
CA ARG A 177 25.42 15.31 7.47
C ARG A 177 24.81 16.19 6.37
N TYR A 178 24.61 17.45 6.73
CA TYR A 178 24.39 18.53 5.77
C TYR A 178 25.22 19.77 6.13
N TRP A 179 25.56 20.55 5.11
CA TRP A 179 26.24 21.84 5.22
C TRP A 179 25.23 22.96 5.06
N GLN A 180 25.28 23.91 5.98
CA GLN A 180 24.53 25.15 5.93
C GLN A 180 25.44 26.25 5.38
N LEU A 181 25.02 26.88 4.28
CA LEU A 181 25.68 28.00 3.64
C LEU A 181 24.75 29.20 3.58
N THR A 182 25.24 30.36 4.00
CA THR A 182 24.55 31.64 3.80
C THR A 182 25.50 32.66 3.19
N GLY A 183 25.13 33.21 2.05
CA GLY A 183 25.84 34.34 1.45
C GLY A 183 25.41 35.67 2.04
N SER A 184 26.16 36.73 1.74
CA SER A 184 25.72 38.10 2.02
C SER A 184 24.66 38.58 1.04
N ALA A 185 24.55 37.92 -0.12
CA ALA A 185 23.56 38.14 -1.18
C ALA A 185 23.42 36.87 -2.04
N THR A 186 22.63 36.95 -3.12
CA THR A 186 22.60 35.91 -4.14
C THR A 186 24.00 35.67 -4.70
N THR A 187 24.41 34.41 -4.73
CA THR A 187 25.81 34.02 -4.95
C THR A 187 25.88 33.00 -6.06
N THR A 188 26.79 33.21 -7.00
CA THR A 188 27.19 32.16 -7.96
C THR A 188 28.51 31.56 -7.48
N ALA A 189 28.58 30.24 -7.33
CA ALA A 189 29.78 29.60 -6.80
C ALA A 189 30.05 28.21 -7.37
N THR A 190 31.32 27.81 -7.31
CA THR A 190 31.75 26.42 -7.38
C THR A 190 32.23 26.02 -6.00
N ILE A 191 31.60 25.01 -5.42
CA ILE A 191 31.86 24.55 -4.06
C ILE A 191 32.03 23.03 -4.03
N THR A 192 33.07 22.59 -3.35
CA THR A 192 33.33 21.18 -3.04
C THR A 192 33.19 20.93 -1.55
N PHE A 193 32.46 19.89 -1.20
CA PHE A 193 32.24 19.43 0.16
C PHE A 193 33.00 18.11 0.37
N GLY A 194 33.79 18.02 1.44
CA GLY A 194 34.43 16.79 1.87
C GLY A 194 33.60 16.08 2.93
N TYR A 195 33.45 14.76 2.84
CA TYR A 195 32.70 13.94 3.79
C TYR A 195 33.55 12.78 4.33
N ASP A 196 33.11 12.19 5.45
CA ASP A 196 33.80 11.04 6.04
C ASP A 196 33.22 9.71 5.50
N PRO A 197 34.06 8.71 5.22
CA PRO A 197 33.61 7.41 4.72
C PRO A 197 32.63 6.67 5.65
N THR A 198 32.69 6.89 6.95
CA THR A 198 31.83 6.22 7.94
C THR A 198 30.39 6.76 7.92
N GLU A 199 30.18 7.95 7.35
CA GLU A 199 28.87 8.60 7.30
C GLU A 199 28.02 8.13 6.11
N ASN A 200 28.59 7.27 5.26
CA ASN A 200 27.92 6.78 4.07
C ASN A 200 28.42 5.38 3.63
N PRO A 201 27.53 4.39 3.54
CA PRO A 201 27.92 3.04 3.10
C PRO A 201 28.24 2.94 1.59
N LYS A 202 27.86 3.94 0.76
CA LYS A 202 28.08 3.93 -0.70
C LYS A 202 28.35 5.34 -1.22
N ASP A 203 29.24 5.51 -2.19
CA ASP A 203 29.51 6.85 -2.75
C ASP A 203 28.24 7.51 -3.32
N PRO A 204 27.98 8.79 -2.98
CA PRO A 204 26.80 9.49 -3.44
C PRO A 204 26.88 9.77 -4.95
N THR A 205 25.72 9.83 -5.60
CA THR A 205 25.60 10.11 -7.05
C THR A 205 24.74 11.33 -7.33
N LYS A 206 24.21 11.98 -6.28
CA LYS A 206 23.34 13.14 -6.39
C LYS A 206 23.56 14.14 -5.27
N ILE A 207 23.60 15.43 -5.60
CA ILE A 207 23.63 16.55 -4.65
C ILE A 207 22.20 17.02 -4.43
N TRP A 208 21.86 17.28 -3.18
CA TRP A 208 20.58 17.78 -2.74
C TRP A 208 20.75 19.11 -2.03
N TYR A 209 19.83 20.04 -2.29
CA TYR A 209 19.79 21.36 -1.68
C TYR A 209 18.37 21.72 -1.23
N ARG A 210 18.25 22.56 -0.20
CA ARG A 210 17.01 23.24 0.16
C ARG A 210 17.25 24.63 0.75
N ASN A 211 16.23 25.47 0.70
CA ASN A 211 16.20 26.80 1.33
C ASN A 211 14.91 26.87 2.18
N GLY A 212 14.87 26.06 3.23
CA GLY A 212 13.61 25.64 3.89
C GLY A 212 12.85 24.59 3.07
N GLY A 213 11.91 23.89 3.71
CA GLY A 213 11.05 22.90 3.04
C GLY A 213 11.74 21.59 2.64
N ALA A 214 11.28 21.00 1.52
CA ALA A 214 11.74 19.72 1.00
C ALA A 214 13.09 19.81 0.26
N TRP A 215 13.82 18.70 0.20
CA TRP A 215 15.05 18.58 -0.58
C TRP A 215 14.76 18.62 -2.08
N SER A 216 15.61 19.33 -2.83
CA SER A 216 15.49 19.52 -4.29
C SER A 216 16.87 19.46 -4.94
N GLN A 217 16.92 19.40 -6.28
CA GLN A 217 18.20 19.46 -6.99
C GLN A 217 18.69 20.90 -7.09
N PRO A 218 19.98 21.17 -6.84
CA PRO A 218 20.56 22.48 -7.09
C PRO A 218 20.73 22.73 -8.60
N THR A 219 20.70 24.00 -8.97
CA THR A 219 21.25 24.53 -10.22
C THR A 219 22.76 24.36 -10.26
N GLY A 220 23.31 24.17 -11.46
CA GLY A 220 24.72 23.94 -11.70
C GLY A 220 25.05 22.50 -12.09
N THR A 221 26.32 22.24 -12.36
CA THR A 221 26.81 20.91 -12.76
C THR A 221 27.35 20.16 -11.53
N GLN A 222 26.87 18.94 -11.32
CA GLN A 222 27.28 18.08 -10.19
C GLN A 222 28.43 17.17 -10.61
N SER A 223 29.44 16.99 -9.75
CA SER A 223 30.50 15.99 -9.93
C SER A 223 30.85 15.32 -8.61
N PHE A 224 31.30 14.08 -8.67
CA PHE A 224 31.59 13.23 -7.51
C PHE A 224 32.98 12.61 -7.63
N ASP A 225 33.71 12.59 -6.52
CA ASP A 225 35.01 11.95 -6.39
C ASP A 225 34.97 11.07 -5.13
N GLY A 226 34.53 9.82 -5.30
CA GLY A 226 34.40 8.85 -4.23
C GLY A 226 35.75 8.43 -3.64
N ILE A 227 36.84 8.53 -4.41
CA ILE A 227 38.19 8.21 -3.94
C ILE A 227 38.62 9.22 -2.88
N ASN A 228 38.46 10.51 -3.17
CA ASN A 228 38.83 11.59 -2.24
C ASN A 228 37.68 12.05 -1.33
N ARG A 229 36.54 11.35 -1.36
CA ARG A 229 35.34 11.61 -0.56
C ARG A 229 34.85 13.04 -0.69
N LYS A 230 34.63 13.46 -1.94
CA LYS A 230 34.20 14.80 -2.31
C LYS A 230 33.01 14.78 -3.24
N PHE A 231 32.14 15.78 -3.10
CA PHE A 231 31.17 16.14 -4.13
C PHE A 231 31.23 17.64 -4.40
N THR A 232 31.04 18.02 -5.65
CA THR A 232 31.20 19.40 -6.13
C THR A 232 29.97 19.83 -6.90
N ILE A 233 29.50 21.04 -6.60
CA ILE A 233 28.51 21.74 -7.43
C ILE A 233 29.19 22.93 -8.12
N THR A 234 29.20 22.92 -9.45
CA THR A 234 29.86 23.92 -10.29
C THR A 234 28.83 24.93 -10.81
N GLY A 235 29.12 26.22 -10.61
CA GLY A 235 28.28 27.31 -11.11
C GLY A 235 26.87 27.39 -10.51
N THR A 236 26.70 26.96 -9.25
CA THR A 236 25.38 27.04 -8.59
C THR A 236 24.98 28.46 -8.26
N THR A 237 23.69 28.78 -8.40
CA THR A 237 23.09 30.06 -7.98
C THR A 237 22.18 29.90 -6.76
N ASN A 238 22.17 28.74 -6.10
CA ASN A 238 21.25 28.46 -5.00
C ASN A 238 21.71 29.03 -3.65
N ILE A 239 22.91 29.61 -3.55
CA ILE A 239 23.37 30.26 -2.32
C ILE A 239 22.82 31.69 -2.27
N SER A 240 22.18 32.05 -1.16
CA SER A 240 21.49 33.33 -1.01
C SER A 240 21.74 33.98 0.36
N ALA A 241 21.10 35.12 0.62
CA ALA A 241 21.09 35.76 1.94
C ALA A 241 20.33 34.94 3.02
N ALA A 242 19.51 33.96 2.60
CA ALA A 242 18.92 32.97 3.48
C ALA A 242 19.83 31.73 3.60
N THR A 243 19.75 31.05 4.74
CA THR A 243 20.51 29.81 4.95
C THR A 243 20.01 28.71 4.03
N THR A 244 20.92 28.18 3.25
CA THR A 244 20.69 27.03 2.36
C THR A 244 21.39 25.81 2.89
N GLU A 245 20.77 24.66 2.74
CA GLU A 245 21.28 23.40 3.26
C GLU A 245 21.63 22.49 2.10
N TRP A 246 22.75 21.78 2.24
CA TRP A 246 23.38 21.00 1.18
C TRP A 246 23.75 19.64 1.72
N THR A 247 23.43 18.58 0.99
CA THR A 247 23.89 17.22 1.29
C THR A 247 24.09 16.47 -0.03
N ALA A 248 24.58 15.24 0.06
CA ALA A 248 24.66 14.34 -1.07
C ALA A 248 24.01 13.00 -0.70
N GLY A 249 23.65 12.22 -1.70
CA GLY A 249 22.96 10.95 -1.52
C GLY A 249 22.77 10.22 -2.84
N TYR A 250 21.80 9.31 -2.87
CA TYR A 250 21.32 8.62 -4.07
C TYR A 250 19.83 8.98 -4.32
N PRO A 251 19.33 8.90 -5.57
CA PRO A 251 17.95 9.29 -5.90
C PRO A 251 16.88 8.54 -5.07
N PRO A 252 15.67 9.13 -4.87
CA PRO A 252 14.55 8.41 -4.26
C PRO A 252 14.26 7.12 -5.05
N LYS A 253 14.13 6.01 -4.31
CA LYS A 253 14.13 4.63 -4.80
C LYS A 253 12.80 4.24 -5.47
N THR A 254 12.43 4.88 -6.57
CA THR A 254 11.35 4.36 -7.43
C THR A 254 11.96 3.44 -8.48
N PHE A 255 11.62 2.16 -8.40
CA PHE A 255 12.02 1.12 -9.34
C PHE A 255 10.87 0.88 -10.31
N PHE A 256 11.09 1.14 -11.59
CA PHE A 256 10.17 0.79 -12.66
C PHE A 256 10.62 -0.49 -13.33
N SER A 257 9.70 -1.37 -13.71
CA SER A 257 10.05 -2.57 -14.48
C SER A 257 10.53 -2.20 -15.90
N TYR A 258 11.82 -2.37 -16.15
CA TYR A 258 12.44 -2.18 -17.47
C TYR A 258 12.15 -3.34 -18.42
N GLN A 259 12.07 -4.56 -17.88
CA GLN A 259 11.72 -5.79 -18.59
C GLN A 259 11.03 -6.80 -17.67
N SER A 260 10.37 -7.79 -18.26
CA SER A 260 9.90 -8.95 -17.50
C SER A 260 11.10 -9.73 -16.97
N GLY A 261 11.05 -10.17 -15.73
CA GLY A 261 12.21 -10.78 -15.09
C GLY A 261 12.02 -11.04 -13.60
N SER A 262 13.09 -11.50 -12.96
CA SER A 262 13.06 -11.76 -11.53
C SER A 262 13.14 -10.46 -10.73
N TRP A 263 12.40 -10.36 -9.64
CA TRP A 263 12.47 -9.24 -8.69
C TRP A 263 13.90 -9.01 -8.17
N SER A 264 14.67 -10.09 -7.99
CA SER A 264 16.04 -10.03 -7.48
C SER A 264 17.11 -9.81 -8.56
N ASP A 265 16.71 -9.64 -9.82
CA ASP A 265 17.64 -9.29 -10.90
C ASP A 265 17.64 -7.77 -11.15
N ALA A 266 18.82 -7.15 -11.09
CA ALA A 266 19.00 -5.73 -11.39
C ALA A 266 18.69 -5.37 -12.85
N SER A 267 18.68 -6.34 -13.76
CA SER A 267 18.29 -6.13 -15.16
C SER A 267 16.78 -5.90 -15.33
N THR A 268 15.96 -6.32 -14.36
CA THR A 268 14.50 -6.14 -14.34
C THR A 268 14.12 -4.68 -14.12
N TRP A 269 15.00 -3.88 -13.52
CA TRP A 269 14.63 -2.57 -12.96
C TRP A 269 15.37 -1.40 -13.58
N THR A 270 14.69 -0.25 -13.59
CA THR A 270 15.27 1.03 -13.97
C THR A 270 14.73 2.20 -13.13
N SER A 271 15.47 3.31 -13.10
CA SER A 271 14.97 4.61 -12.64
C SER A 271 14.10 5.35 -13.67
N ASP A 272 14.08 4.93 -14.94
CA ASP A 272 13.25 5.54 -15.99
C ASP A 272 11.75 5.25 -15.74
N PRO A 273 10.90 6.27 -15.49
CA PRO A 273 9.46 6.07 -15.30
C PRO A 273 8.75 5.43 -16.49
N GLY A 274 9.29 5.58 -17.70
CA GLY A 274 8.73 4.93 -18.90
C GLY A 274 9.11 3.45 -19.02
N GLY A 275 10.11 2.97 -18.27
CA GLY A 275 10.66 1.62 -18.43
C GLY A 275 11.24 1.35 -19.82
N THR A 276 11.59 2.39 -20.58
CA THR A 276 12.04 2.31 -21.98
C THR A 276 13.54 2.42 -22.12
N THR A 277 14.20 3.11 -21.19
CA THR A 277 15.65 3.28 -21.14
C THR A 277 16.21 2.52 -19.95
N TYR A 278 17.24 1.72 -20.18
CA TYR A 278 17.92 1.02 -19.09
C TYR A 278 18.85 1.98 -18.34
N GLU A 279 18.38 2.46 -17.19
CA GLU A 279 19.21 3.09 -16.17
C GLU A 279 19.35 2.16 -14.97
N ASN A 280 20.53 1.55 -14.79
CA ASN A 280 20.75 0.58 -13.71
C ASN A 280 20.63 1.25 -12.33
N ILE A 281 19.63 0.84 -11.56
CA ILE A 281 19.36 1.27 -10.19
C ILE A 281 19.59 0.13 -9.16
N GLY A 282 19.95 -1.07 -9.62
CA GLY A 282 20.05 -2.28 -8.79
C GLY A 282 18.68 -2.95 -8.58
N THR A 283 18.49 -3.56 -7.42
CA THR A 283 17.22 -4.21 -7.03
C THR A 283 16.50 -3.42 -5.94
N PRO A 284 15.15 -3.54 -5.83
CA PRO A 284 14.39 -2.97 -4.72
C PRO A 284 14.99 -3.37 -3.37
N THR A 285 15.00 -2.42 -2.46
CA THR A 285 15.50 -2.56 -1.08
C THR A 285 14.52 -1.89 -0.11
N ASP A 286 14.81 -1.86 1.20
CA ASP A 286 13.92 -1.25 2.19
C ASP A 286 13.46 0.16 1.80
N SER A 287 12.18 0.44 2.06
CA SER A 287 11.48 1.70 1.74
C SER A 287 11.49 2.09 0.25
N SER A 288 11.73 1.16 -0.66
CA SER A 288 11.62 1.43 -2.10
C SER A 288 10.16 1.52 -2.54
N VAL A 289 9.91 2.37 -3.52
CA VAL A 289 8.68 2.38 -4.32
C VAL A 289 8.93 1.51 -5.55
N VAL A 290 8.03 0.60 -5.83
CA VAL A 290 8.14 -0.33 -6.96
C VAL A 290 6.91 -0.16 -7.83
N VAL A 291 7.12 0.09 -9.12
CA VAL A 291 6.07 0.27 -10.11
C VAL A 291 6.27 -0.79 -11.19
N ILE A 292 5.35 -1.75 -11.26
CA ILE A 292 5.32 -2.74 -12.31
C ILE A 292 4.48 -2.18 -13.45
N LEU A 293 5.15 -1.77 -14.53
CA LEU A 293 4.54 -1.18 -15.72
C LEU A 293 3.69 -2.19 -16.51
N PRO A 294 2.77 -1.70 -17.37
CA PRO A 294 1.99 -2.54 -18.28
C PRO A 294 2.86 -3.46 -19.15
N ASP A 295 2.33 -4.62 -19.52
CA ASP A 295 2.99 -5.65 -20.34
C ASP A 295 4.26 -6.25 -19.71
N ARG A 296 4.53 -5.99 -18.42
CA ARG A 296 5.65 -6.57 -17.68
C ARG A 296 5.18 -7.61 -16.68
N THR A 297 5.94 -8.69 -16.57
CA THR A 297 5.81 -9.69 -15.51
C THR A 297 7.06 -9.70 -14.65
N VAL A 298 6.92 -9.32 -13.38
CA VAL A 298 7.97 -9.44 -12.38
C VAL A 298 7.69 -10.66 -11.51
N SER A 299 8.66 -11.56 -11.37
CA SER A 299 8.50 -12.80 -10.61
C SER A 299 9.39 -12.86 -9.38
N LEU A 300 8.86 -13.37 -8.26
CA LEU A 300 9.67 -13.67 -7.07
C LEU A 300 10.40 -15.02 -7.26
N ALA A 301 11.68 -15.06 -6.90
CA ALA A 301 12.51 -16.27 -6.85
C ALA A 301 12.90 -16.68 -5.41
N SER A 302 12.55 -15.87 -4.43
CA SER A 302 12.75 -16.09 -3.01
C SER A 302 11.77 -15.22 -2.22
N ASN A 303 11.62 -15.48 -0.92
CA ASN A 303 10.92 -14.53 -0.04
C ASN A 303 11.63 -13.18 -0.05
N VAL A 304 10.85 -12.10 0.00
CA VAL A 304 11.35 -10.73 0.08
C VAL A 304 11.20 -10.26 1.53
N SER A 305 12.34 -10.06 2.20
CA SER A 305 12.37 -9.62 3.61
C SER A 305 12.48 -8.10 3.77
N ASN A 306 12.56 -7.35 2.68
CA ASN A 306 12.67 -5.90 2.72
C ASN A 306 11.46 -5.27 3.41
N VAL A 307 11.72 -4.26 4.23
CA VAL A 307 10.68 -3.58 5.03
C VAL A 307 10.16 -2.33 4.32
N GLN A 308 8.91 -1.98 4.59
CA GLN A 308 8.27 -0.73 4.15
C GLN A 308 8.26 -0.51 2.63
N LEU A 309 8.22 -1.58 1.82
CA LEU A 309 8.05 -1.46 0.38
C LEU A 309 6.67 -0.89 0.02
N GLU A 310 6.64 -0.01 -0.97
CA GLU A 310 5.41 0.44 -1.64
C GLU A 310 5.37 -0.24 -3.01
N VAL A 311 4.32 -1.00 -3.32
CA VAL A 311 4.22 -1.77 -4.56
C VAL A 311 2.96 -1.38 -5.31
N ASN A 312 3.16 -0.77 -6.46
CA ASN A 312 2.13 -0.46 -7.45
C ASN A 312 2.24 -1.45 -8.61
N ILE A 313 1.14 -2.15 -8.91
CA ILE A 313 1.02 -3.00 -10.09
C ILE A 313 0.09 -2.27 -11.07
N ASN A 314 0.65 -1.59 -12.07
CA ASN A 314 -0.16 -0.89 -13.06
C ASN A 314 -1.05 -1.86 -13.82
N GLU A 315 -2.16 -1.34 -14.36
CA GLU A 315 -3.04 -2.10 -15.24
C GLU A 315 -2.23 -2.74 -16.39
N GLY A 316 -2.49 -4.02 -16.68
CA GLY A 316 -1.68 -4.81 -17.62
C GLY A 316 -0.33 -5.32 -17.09
N GLY A 317 0.14 -4.83 -15.94
CA GLY A 317 1.32 -5.34 -15.23
C GLY A 317 1.00 -6.57 -14.38
N ILE A 318 2.01 -7.42 -14.15
CA ILE A 318 1.89 -8.66 -13.37
C ILE A 318 3.00 -8.76 -12.33
N LEU A 319 2.62 -8.97 -11.06
CA LEU A 319 3.50 -9.49 -10.02
C LEU A 319 3.19 -10.96 -9.78
N ASP A 320 4.13 -11.84 -10.10
CA ASP A 320 4.01 -13.28 -9.83
C ASP A 320 4.85 -13.68 -8.61
N MET A 321 4.18 -13.98 -7.50
CA MET A 321 4.86 -14.37 -6.27
C MET A 321 5.20 -15.86 -6.20
N ALA A 322 4.67 -16.67 -7.12
CA ALA A 322 4.75 -18.13 -7.03
C ALA A 322 4.45 -18.62 -5.60
N THR A 323 5.33 -19.42 -5.01
CA THR A 323 5.19 -19.91 -3.63
C THR A 323 5.86 -19.01 -2.58
N TYR A 324 6.36 -17.84 -2.97
CA TYR A 324 7.10 -16.92 -2.11
C TYR A 324 6.20 -15.83 -1.51
N SER A 325 6.78 -15.02 -0.62
CA SER A 325 6.05 -13.99 0.13
C SER A 325 6.89 -12.73 0.39
N PHE A 326 6.21 -11.62 0.66
CA PHE A 326 6.80 -10.46 1.34
C PHE A 326 6.74 -10.70 2.86
N SER A 327 7.78 -11.32 3.42
CA SER A 327 7.76 -11.84 4.79
C SER A 327 7.65 -10.76 5.88
N SER A 328 8.02 -9.52 5.55
CA SER A 328 7.96 -8.36 6.45
C SER A 328 6.69 -7.52 6.26
N GLY A 329 5.80 -7.91 5.33
CA GLY A 329 4.69 -7.08 4.87
C GLY A 329 5.14 -5.88 4.03
N LEU A 330 4.16 -5.19 3.46
CA LEU A 330 4.31 -4.00 2.65
C LEU A 330 3.85 -2.76 3.42
N LYS A 331 4.43 -1.61 3.08
CA LYS A 331 3.84 -0.32 3.47
C LYS A 331 2.56 -0.08 2.67
N GLU A 332 2.64 -0.27 1.36
CA GLU A 332 1.52 -0.03 0.46
C GLU A 332 1.44 -1.10 -0.65
N LEU A 333 0.23 -1.51 -0.99
CA LEU A 333 -0.09 -2.33 -2.16
C LEU A 333 -1.27 -1.71 -2.92
N ASP A 334 -1.02 -1.34 -4.17
CA ASP A 334 -1.99 -0.63 -5.01
C ASP A 334 -1.83 -0.96 -6.51
N GLY A 335 -2.73 -0.40 -7.32
CA GLY A 335 -2.75 -0.56 -8.79
C GLY A 335 -3.84 -1.51 -9.32
N GLY A 336 -4.03 -1.49 -10.64
CA GLY A 336 -5.07 -2.22 -11.37
C GLY A 336 -4.60 -3.52 -12.05
N GLY A 337 -3.32 -3.89 -11.89
CA GLY A 337 -2.73 -5.07 -12.53
C GLY A 337 -3.10 -6.40 -11.88
N THR A 338 -2.32 -7.45 -12.18
CA THR A 338 -2.54 -8.80 -11.64
C THR A 338 -1.50 -9.19 -10.60
N LEU A 339 -1.95 -9.61 -9.43
CA LEU A 339 -1.15 -10.29 -8.41
C LEU A 339 -1.39 -11.80 -8.53
N LYS A 340 -0.38 -12.56 -8.95
CA LYS A 340 -0.46 -14.02 -9.09
C LYS A 340 0.19 -14.73 -7.90
N LEU A 341 -0.51 -15.74 -7.37
CA LEU A 341 -0.12 -16.52 -6.21
C LEU A 341 -0.22 -18.03 -6.51
N ALA A 342 0.88 -18.78 -6.33
CA ALA A 342 0.85 -20.25 -6.28
C ALA A 342 0.80 -20.76 -4.83
N SER A 343 0.49 -19.88 -3.89
CA SER A 343 0.36 -20.14 -2.46
C SER A 343 -0.80 -19.33 -1.87
N VAL A 344 -0.96 -19.42 -0.56
CA VAL A 344 -1.94 -18.62 0.21
C VAL A 344 -1.32 -17.34 0.79
N SER A 345 -0.12 -16.97 0.35
CA SER A 345 0.64 -15.84 0.90
C SER A 345 0.26 -14.52 0.22
N PHE A 346 -1.00 -14.11 0.37
CA PHE A 346 -1.41 -12.76 -0.01
C PHE A 346 -0.61 -11.72 0.83
N PRO A 347 -0.01 -10.68 0.22
CA PRO A 347 0.78 -9.70 0.95
C PRO A 347 -0.04 -8.94 1.99
N THR A 348 0.45 -8.89 3.23
CA THR A 348 -0.06 -7.94 4.22
C THR A 348 0.48 -6.54 3.91
N ALA A 349 -0.38 -5.53 3.87
CA ALA A 349 0.03 -4.15 3.61
C ALA A 349 -0.64 -3.20 4.61
N THR A 350 0.09 -2.17 5.05
CA THR A 350 -0.47 -1.15 5.97
C THR A 350 -1.58 -0.36 5.28
N THR A 351 -1.35 0.02 4.02
CA THR A 351 -2.35 0.58 3.11
C THR A 351 -2.53 -0.38 1.93
N ASN A 352 -3.75 -0.86 1.70
CA ASN A 352 -4.03 -1.81 0.64
C ASN A 352 -5.22 -1.33 -0.19
N THR A 353 -4.95 -0.55 -1.24
CA THR A 353 -6.01 -0.09 -2.16
C THR A 353 -6.20 -1.03 -3.34
N PHE A 354 -5.28 -1.98 -3.56
CA PHE A 354 -5.38 -3.02 -4.58
C PHE A 354 -6.66 -3.86 -4.47
N VAL A 355 -7.22 -4.00 -3.26
CA VAL A 355 -8.45 -4.76 -3.02
C VAL A 355 -9.73 -3.93 -3.10
N ASN A 356 -9.63 -2.60 -3.24
CA ASN A 356 -10.78 -1.69 -3.32
C ASN A 356 -11.40 -1.73 -4.72
N ALA A 357 -12.61 -1.19 -4.87
CA ALA A 357 -13.20 -0.96 -6.19
C ALA A 357 -12.24 -0.14 -7.09
N GLY A 358 -11.98 -0.62 -8.31
CA GLY A 358 -10.98 -0.05 -9.22
C GLY A 358 -9.54 -0.50 -8.99
N GLY A 359 -9.29 -1.37 -8.00
CA GLY A 359 -8.01 -2.04 -7.76
C GLY A 359 -7.74 -3.21 -8.73
N GLY A 360 -6.85 -4.13 -8.37
CA GLY A 360 -6.35 -5.15 -9.29
C GLY A 360 -7.04 -6.52 -9.20
N THR A 361 -6.49 -7.47 -9.94
CA THR A 361 -6.91 -8.88 -9.90
C THR A 361 -5.98 -9.72 -9.06
N THR A 362 -6.51 -10.44 -8.09
CA THR A 362 -5.78 -11.55 -7.44
C THR A 362 -6.06 -12.85 -8.19
N GLU A 363 -5.01 -13.51 -8.68
CA GLU A 363 -5.10 -14.80 -9.35
C GLU A 363 -4.40 -15.88 -8.53
N TYR A 364 -5.14 -16.92 -8.13
CA TYR A 364 -4.57 -18.13 -7.53
C TYR A 364 -4.38 -19.22 -8.59
N TYR A 365 -3.18 -19.81 -8.62
CA TYR A 365 -2.81 -20.86 -9.57
C TYR A 365 -2.05 -22.02 -8.91
N ASN A 366 -2.34 -22.30 -7.63
CA ASN A 366 -1.70 -23.33 -6.83
C ASN A 366 -1.75 -24.71 -7.50
N SER A 367 -0.73 -25.54 -7.26
CA SER A 367 -0.63 -26.91 -7.78
C SER A 367 -1.34 -27.97 -6.94
N ALA A 368 -1.92 -27.59 -5.80
CA ALA A 368 -2.65 -28.46 -4.89
C ALA A 368 -3.82 -27.71 -4.25
N SER A 369 -4.87 -28.44 -3.85
CA SER A 369 -6.04 -27.89 -3.16
C SER A 369 -5.63 -27.10 -1.92
N PHE A 370 -6.28 -25.95 -1.73
CA PHE A 370 -5.91 -24.99 -0.71
C PHE A 370 -7.14 -24.28 -0.15
N THR A 371 -6.97 -23.71 1.03
CA THR A 371 -7.94 -22.80 1.64
C THR A 371 -7.53 -21.37 1.30
N LEU A 372 -8.48 -20.55 0.84
CA LEU A 372 -8.24 -19.12 0.63
C LEU A 372 -7.77 -18.46 1.94
N PRO A 373 -6.83 -17.49 1.90
CA PRO A 373 -6.20 -16.98 3.12
C PRO A 373 -7.24 -16.39 4.08
N ALA A 374 -7.24 -16.85 5.34
CA ALA A 374 -8.28 -16.48 6.30
C ALA A 374 -8.34 -14.97 6.59
N ALA A 375 -7.19 -14.29 6.56
CA ALA A 375 -7.07 -12.85 6.76
C ALA A 375 -7.46 -12.02 5.53
N GLN A 376 -7.51 -12.64 4.34
CA GLN A 376 -7.85 -11.96 3.10
C GLN A 376 -9.32 -12.17 2.75
N THR A 377 -10.18 -11.33 3.33
CA THR A 377 -11.64 -11.41 3.18
C THR A 377 -12.20 -10.49 2.11
N THR A 378 -11.40 -9.60 1.54
CA THR A 378 -11.83 -8.63 0.51
C THR A 378 -10.91 -8.70 -0.69
N TYR A 379 -11.46 -8.74 -1.90
CA TYR A 379 -10.70 -8.60 -3.14
C TYR A 379 -11.39 -7.57 -4.02
N ASN A 380 -10.69 -6.99 -5.01
CA ASN A 380 -11.38 -6.34 -6.11
C ASN A 380 -11.88 -7.40 -7.08
N HIS A 381 -10.99 -7.91 -7.95
CA HIS A 381 -11.27 -9.10 -8.76
C HIS A 381 -10.56 -10.33 -8.19
N LEU A 382 -11.25 -11.47 -8.20
CA LEU A 382 -10.69 -12.76 -7.82
C LEU A 382 -10.73 -13.73 -9.01
N ARG A 383 -9.59 -14.34 -9.32
CA ARG A 383 -9.44 -15.32 -10.39
C ARG A 383 -8.87 -16.63 -9.87
N ILE A 384 -9.52 -17.74 -10.20
CA ILE A 384 -9.02 -19.09 -9.93
C ILE A 384 -8.56 -19.69 -11.26
N ASN A 385 -7.26 -19.94 -11.37
CA ASN A 385 -6.62 -20.49 -12.56
C ASN A 385 -5.73 -21.68 -12.16
N ALA A 386 -6.34 -22.65 -11.47
CA ALA A 386 -5.65 -23.76 -10.82
C ALA A 386 -6.24 -25.10 -11.32
N PRO A 387 -5.76 -25.66 -12.44
CA PRO A 387 -6.37 -26.84 -13.06
C PRO A 387 -6.36 -28.06 -12.12
N GLY A 388 -7.52 -28.73 -11.99
CA GLY A 388 -7.68 -29.90 -11.12
C GLY A 388 -7.59 -29.61 -9.62
N VAL A 389 -7.54 -28.35 -9.21
CA VAL A 389 -7.30 -27.91 -7.83
C VAL A 389 -8.55 -27.24 -7.26
N THR A 390 -8.83 -27.48 -5.98
CA THR A 390 -9.95 -26.84 -5.26
C THR A 390 -9.45 -25.70 -4.36
N ALA A 391 -9.92 -24.48 -4.63
CA ALA A 391 -9.78 -23.31 -3.78
C ALA A 391 -10.99 -23.22 -2.84
N THR A 392 -10.78 -23.41 -1.53
CA THR A 392 -11.86 -23.46 -0.53
C THR A 392 -11.99 -22.15 0.23
N GLN A 393 -13.15 -21.52 0.18
CA GLN A 393 -13.51 -20.37 1.00
C GLN A 393 -13.94 -20.83 2.42
N LEU A 394 -13.15 -20.52 3.44
CA LEU A 394 -13.49 -20.76 4.86
C LEU A 394 -13.74 -19.47 5.67
N SER A 395 -13.77 -18.32 5.01
CA SER A 395 -14.15 -17.02 5.59
C SER A 395 -15.29 -16.40 4.77
N ASN A 396 -15.97 -15.39 5.30
CA ASN A 396 -16.82 -14.56 4.46
C ASN A 396 -15.93 -13.75 3.51
N ILE A 397 -16.34 -13.65 2.24
CA ILE A 397 -15.58 -12.96 1.20
C ILE A 397 -16.46 -11.92 0.51
N THR A 398 -15.90 -10.73 0.31
CA THR A 398 -16.47 -9.67 -0.51
C THR A 398 -15.56 -9.39 -1.70
N LEU A 399 -16.12 -9.42 -2.91
CA LEU A 399 -15.47 -8.97 -4.13
C LEU A 399 -16.08 -7.63 -4.54
N ASN A 400 -15.24 -6.59 -4.69
CA ASN A 400 -15.68 -5.29 -5.20
C ASN A 400 -15.88 -5.31 -6.73
N GLY A 401 -15.35 -6.33 -7.41
CA GLY A 401 -15.53 -6.61 -8.83
C GLY A 401 -15.90 -8.07 -9.07
N ASN A 402 -15.21 -8.70 -10.02
CA ASN A 402 -15.61 -9.96 -10.65
C ASN A 402 -15.04 -11.20 -9.95
N LEU A 403 -15.78 -12.30 -10.00
CA LEU A 403 -15.28 -13.66 -9.76
C LEU A 403 -15.08 -14.38 -11.11
N HIS A 404 -13.87 -14.81 -11.41
CA HIS A 404 -13.58 -15.64 -12.60
C HIS A 404 -12.95 -16.97 -12.22
N VAL A 405 -13.68 -18.07 -12.42
CA VAL A 405 -13.13 -19.42 -12.28
C VAL A 405 -12.73 -19.91 -13.67
N LYS A 406 -11.46 -19.70 -14.01
CA LYS A 406 -10.87 -20.03 -15.31
C LYS A 406 -10.52 -21.52 -15.41
N GLN A 407 -9.95 -22.08 -14.35
CA GLN A 407 -9.62 -23.51 -14.24
C GLN A 407 -9.68 -23.95 -12.78
N GLY A 408 -10.12 -25.18 -12.52
CA GLY A 408 -10.25 -25.74 -11.17
C GLY A 408 -11.63 -25.53 -10.55
N THR A 409 -11.69 -25.57 -9.22
CA THR A 409 -12.93 -25.46 -8.45
C THR A 409 -12.84 -24.34 -7.42
N TYR A 410 -13.78 -23.39 -7.43
CA TYR A 410 -14.05 -22.52 -6.29
C TYR A 410 -15.10 -23.19 -5.40
N ARG A 411 -14.74 -23.53 -4.15
CA ARG A 411 -15.64 -24.21 -3.21
C ARG A 411 -16.00 -23.31 -2.05
N ILE A 412 -17.29 -23.11 -1.81
CA ILE A 412 -17.80 -22.42 -0.63
C ILE A 412 -17.85 -23.42 0.52
N ASN A 413 -17.11 -23.12 1.59
CA ASN A 413 -17.01 -23.94 2.80
C ASN A 413 -16.36 -25.33 2.60
N ASP A 414 -16.18 -26.04 3.70
CA ASP A 414 -15.73 -27.43 3.78
C ASP A 414 -16.84 -28.33 4.36
N ASN A 415 -16.51 -29.27 5.25
CA ASN A 415 -17.46 -30.11 5.97
C ASN A 415 -17.90 -29.50 7.32
N SER A 416 -17.47 -28.28 7.65
CA SER A 416 -17.85 -27.62 8.90
C SER A 416 -19.25 -27.00 8.83
N ALA A 417 -19.97 -26.98 9.95
CA ALA A 417 -21.33 -26.41 10.05
C ALA A 417 -21.38 -24.87 9.96
N ASN A 418 -20.26 -24.21 9.63
CA ASN A 418 -20.18 -22.76 9.56
C ASN A 418 -20.84 -22.25 8.28
N ARG A 419 -21.81 -21.34 8.40
CA ARG A 419 -22.34 -20.62 7.25
C ARG A 419 -21.31 -19.62 6.71
N ARG A 420 -21.18 -19.56 5.39
CA ARG A 420 -20.29 -18.64 4.67
C ARG A 420 -21.08 -17.70 3.80
N GLN A 421 -20.59 -16.49 3.67
CA GLN A 421 -21.11 -15.47 2.79
C GLN A 421 -20.10 -15.14 1.69
N LEU A 422 -20.57 -15.12 0.45
CA LEU A 422 -19.85 -14.62 -0.71
C LEU A 422 -20.65 -13.48 -1.33
N THR A 423 -20.10 -12.27 -1.32
CA THR A 423 -20.72 -11.09 -1.96
C THR A 423 -19.88 -10.66 -3.16
N ILE A 424 -20.50 -10.51 -4.32
CA ILE A 424 -19.83 -10.22 -5.59
C ILE A 424 -20.52 -9.02 -6.23
N HIS A 425 -19.84 -7.87 -6.25
CA HIS A 425 -20.39 -6.63 -6.82
C HIS A 425 -20.30 -6.57 -8.35
N GLY A 426 -19.43 -7.37 -8.96
CA GLY A 426 -19.30 -7.49 -10.41
C GLY A 426 -19.88 -8.79 -10.96
N ASP A 427 -19.31 -9.25 -12.07
CA ASP A 427 -19.76 -10.43 -12.81
C ASP A 427 -19.12 -11.73 -12.27
N VAL A 428 -19.84 -12.83 -12.49
CA VAL A 428 -19.36 -14.20 -12.27
C VAL A 428 -19.15 -14.89 -13.61
N THR A 429 -17.97 -15.44 -13.84
CA THR A 429 -17.68 -16.24 -15.02
C THR A 429 -17.05 -17.57 -14.61
N VAL A 430 -17.55 -18.66 -15.17
CA VAL A 430 -17.00 -20.01 -15.02
C VAL A 430 -16.70 -20.56 -16.40
N ASP A 431 -15.42 -20.82 -16.67
CA ASP A 431 -14.98 -21.33 -17.97
C ASP A 431 -15.23 -22.84 -18.10
N ALA A 432 -15.17 -23.35 -19.33
CA ALA A 432 -15.33 -24.77 -19.60
C ALA A 432 -14.31 -25.61 -18.82
N GLY A 433 -14.78 -26.67 -18.14
CA GLY A 433 -13.95 -27.53 -17.28
C GLY A 433 -13.65 -26.95 -15.90
N ALA A 434 -14.05 -25.71 -15.60
CA ALA A 434 -13.99 -25.12 -14.27
C ALA A 434 -15.31 -25.29 -13.50
N SER A 435 -15.30 -25.07 -12.19
CA SER A 435 -16.49 -25.25 -11.37
C SER A 435 -16.61 -24.33 -10.16
N ILE A 436 -17.87 -24.09 -9.75
CA ILE A 436 -18.23 -23.56 -8.43
C ILE A 436 -18.99 -24.65 -7.69
N THR A 437 -18.65 -24.90 -6.43
CA THR A 437 -19.30 -25.92 -5.59
C THR A 437 -19.52 -25.43 -4.16
N VAL A 438 -20.34 -26.16 -3.40
CA VAL A 438 -20.44 -26.05 -1.94
C VAL A 438 -19.82 -27.28 -1.28
N GLY A 439 -19.14 -27.10 -0.15
CA GLY A 439 -18.68 -28.18 0.71
C GLY A 439 -19.85 -28.85 1.45
N THR A 440 -19.59 -29.99 2.09
CA THR A 440 -20.62 -30.82 2.76
C THR A 440 -21.06 -30.32 4.14
N GLY A 441 -20.63 -29.14 4.57
CA GLY A 441 -20.98 -28.59 5.87
C GLY A 441 -22.49 -28.55 6.11
N VAL A 442 -22.94 -29.11 7.24
CA VAL A 442 -24.35 -29.09 7.65
C VAL A 442 -24.67 -27.71 8.21
N THR A 443 -25.28 -26.83 7.41
CA THR A 443 -25.60 -25.45 7.80
C THR A 443 -26.98 -25.26 8.42
N ASN A 444 -27.87 -26.23 8.23
CA ASN A 444 -29.23 -26.27 8.76
C ASN A 444 -29.33 -27.12 10.03
N THR A 445 -30.30 -26.80 10.88
CA THR A 445 -30.61 -27.54 12.12
C THR A 445 -31.95 -28.26 12.06
N ILE A 446 -32.72 -28.05 10.99
CA ILE A 446 -34.02 -28.65 10.74
C ILE A 446 -34.02 -29.22 9.32
N THR A 447 -34.80 -30.28 9.10
CA THR A 447 -35.05 -30.86 7.78
C THR A 447 -36.41 -30.46 7.21
N ASP A 448 -37.37 -30.10 8.08
CA ASP A 448 -38.71 -29.70 7.67
C ASP A 448 -38.77 -28.18 7.44
N PRO A 449 -38.86 -27.72 6.18
CA PRO A 449 -38.89 -26.30 5.85
C PRO A 449 -40.13 -25.56 6.37
N THR A 450 -41.24 -26.26 6.64
CA THR A 450 -42.48 -25.65 7.17
C THR A 450 -42.27 -25.12 8.61
N THR A 451 -41.34 -25.73 9.34
CA THR A 451 -41.01 -25.39 10.72
C THR A 451 -39.95 -24.29 10.87
N ALA A 452 -39.45 -23.75 9.75
CA ALA A 452 -38.49 -22.66 9.76
C ALA A 452 -39.11 -21.43 10.44
N ALA A 453 -38.43 -20.92 11.47
CA ALA A 453 -38.91 -19.77 12.21
C ALA A 453 -38.72 -18.48 11.40
N GLU A 454 -39.79 -17.72 11.19
CA GLU A 454 -39.73 -16.55 10.32
C GLU A 454 -39.42 -15.25 11.06
N SER A 455 -38.39 -14.58 10.57
CA SER A 455 -37.88 -13.29 11.03
C SER A 455 -36.87 -12.75 10.01
N GLY A 456 -36.28 -11.59 10.30
CA GLY A 456 -35.29 -10.96 9.44
C GLY A 456 -35.87 -9.90 8.50
N THR A 457 -35.00 -9.30 7.69
CA THR A 457 -35.38 -8.25 6.75
C THR A 457 -35.14 -8.76 5.35
N ALA A 458 -36.20 -8.79 4.56
CA ALA A 458 -36.13 -9.20 3.16
C ALA A 458 -35.08 -8.36 2.39
N PRO A 459 -34.29 -9.00 1.49
CA PRO A 459 -34.41 -10.39 1.03
C PRO A 459 -33.74 -11.43 1.95
N TYR A 460 -33.11 -11.01 3.04
CA TYR A 460 -32.32 -11.84 3.95
C TYR A 460 -33.17 -12.34 5.13
N ILE A 461 -34.17 -13.17 4.82
CA ILE A 461 -35.06 -13.78 5.82
C ILE A 461 -34.46 -15.07 6.41
N THR A 462 -34.89 -15.40 7.62
CA THR A 462 -34.36 -16.53 8.42
C THR A 462 -34.50 -17.88 7.70
N TYR A 463 -35.57 -18.12 6.94
CA TYR A 463 -35.73 -19.32 6.10
C TYR A 463 -34.48 -19.66 5.26
N TYR A 464 -33.83 -18.66 4.67
CA TYR A 464 -32.62 -18.86 3.89
C TYR A 464 -31.35 -18.77 4.75
N ASP A 465 -31.24 -17.71 5.54
CA ASP A 465 -29.97 -17.30 6.17
C ASP A 465 -29.60 -18.06 7.43
N ALA A 466 -30.57 -18.66 8.11
CA ALA A 466 -30.29 -19.54 9.24
C ALA A 466 -29.85 -20.94 8.80
N HIS A 467 -30.07 -21.30 7.53
CA HIS A 467 -29.98 -22.69 7.08
C HIS A 467 -29.00 -22.94 5.95
N SER A 468 -28.61 -21.92 5.17
CA SER A 468 -27.76 -22.09 3.98
C SER A 468 -26.53 -21.18 4.00
N HIS A 469 -25.55 -21.48 3.13
CA HIS A 469 -24.57 -20.47 2.73
C HIS A 469 -25.26 -19.36 1.91
N ARG A 470 -24.68 -18.15 1.92
CA ARG A 470 -25.20 -17.01 1.16
C ARG A 470 -24.26 -16.66 0.01
N VAL A 471 -24.81 -16.53 -1.20
CA VAL A 471 -24.10 -15.99 -2.36
C VAL A 471 -24.89 -14.81 -2.89
N VAL A 472 -24.31 -13.62 -2.92
CA VAL A 472 -24.95 -12.39 -3.41
C VAL A 472 -24.22 -11.90 -4.65
N ILE A 473 -24.96 -11.71 -5.74
CA ILE A 473 -24.43 -11.31 -7.06
C ILE A 473 -25.16 -10.03 -7.50
N TYR A 474 -24.39 -8.99 -7.79
CA TYR A 474 -24.91 -7.73 -8.35
C TYR A 474 -24.77 -7.67 -9.88
N GLY A 475 -23.82 -8.41 -10.47
CA GLY A 475 -23.57 -8.46 -11.90
C GLY A 475 -24.22 -9.64 -12.62
N ASN A 476 -23.69 -9.94 -13.79
CA ASN A 476 -24.08 -11.08 -14.62
C ASN A 476 -23.47 -12.39 -14.11
N LEU A 477 -24.06 -13.52 -14.47
CA LEU A 477 -23.45 -14.84 -14.29
C LEU A 477 -23.38 -15.55 -15.64
N THR A 478 -22.19 -15.97 -16.04
CA THR A 478 -21.97 -16.79 -17.24
C THR A 478 -21.30 -18.11 -16.84
N ASN A 479 -21.98 -19.22 -17.06
CA ASN A 479 -21.46 -20.55 -16.79
C ASN A 479 -21.26 -21.37 -18.07
N ASN A 480 -19.99 -21.59 -18.44
CA ASN A 480 -19.57 -22.53 -19.47
C ASN A 480 -19.03 -23.84 -18.89
N GLY A 481 -18.93 -23.95 -17.56
CA GLY A 481 -18.43 -25.11 -16.82
C GLY A 481 -19.54 -25.78 -16.00
N THR A 482 -19.29 -25.98 -14.71
CA THR A 482 -20.27 -26.59 -13.80
C THR A 482 -20.41 -25.79 -12.52
N ILE A 483 -21.61 -25.31 -12.22
CA ILE A 483 -21.94 -24.64 -10.96
C ILE A 483 -22.91 -25.53 -10.19
N ARG A 484 -22.57 -25.86 -8.94
CA ARG A 484 -23.47 -26.57 -8.02
C ARG A 484 -23.52 -25.89 -6.67
N PHE A 485 -24.61 -25.18 -6.39
CA PHE A 485 -24.92 -24.60 -5.09
C PHE A 485 -25.64 -25.58 -4.15
N THR A 486 -25.55 -26.88 -4.44
CA THR A 486 -26.11 -27.98 -3.64
C THR A 486 -25.24 -29.23 -3.78
N ASN A 487 -25.29 -30.10 -2.77
CA ASN A 487 -24.73 -31.45 -2.84
C ASN A 487 -25.79 -32.53 -3.16
N LEU A 488 -27.07 -32.16 -3.26
CA LEU A 488 -28.12 -33.09 -3.67
C LEU A 488 -27.90 -33.61 -5.11
N SER A 489 -28.22 -34.87 -5.35
CA SER A 489 -28.14 -35.48 -6.70
C SER A 489 -29.38 -35.21 -7.56
N TYR A 490 -30.52 -34.95 -6.92
CA TYR A 490 -31.80 -34.58 -7.53
C TYR A 490 -32.55 -33.61 -6.59
N PRO A 491 -33.54 -32.84 -7.07
CA PRO A 491 -34.35 -31.96 -6.23
C PRO A 491 -35.07 -32.70 -5.09
N VAL A 492 -35.22 -32.05 -3.94
CA VAL A 492 -36.05 -32.55 -2.83
C VAL A 492 -36.99 -31.44 -2.41
N TYR A 493 -38.23 -31.49 -2.89
CA TYR A 493 -39.19 -30.40 -2.80
C TYR A 493 -39.89 -30.29 -1.45
N ASN A 494 -39.81 -31.30 -0.59
CA ASN A 494 -40.51 -31.29 0.70
C ASN A 494 -39.58 -31.25 1.93
N ALA A 495 -38.27 -31.15 1.73
CA ALA A 495 -37.30 -31.18 2.82
C ALA A 495 -36.03 -30.38 2.51
N PHE A 496 -35.46 -29.78 3.55
CA PHE A 496 -34.07 -29.32 3.52
C PHE A 496 -33.09 -30.50 3.52
N PRO A 497 -31.83 -30.29 3.07
CA PRO A 497 -30.78 -31.29 3.13
C PRO A 497 -30.62 -31.93 4.52
N PRO A 498 -30.11 -33.17 4.60
CA PRO A 498 -29.99 -33.87 5.88
C PRO A 498 -29.16 -33.11 6.91
N THR A 499 -29.56 -33.18 8.19
CA THR A 499 -28.81 -32.58 9.32
C THR A 499 -27.67 -33.47 9.82
N THR A 500 -27.43 -34.62 9.18
CA THR A 500 -26.32 -35.53 9.47
C THR A 500 -25.30 -35.43 8.35
N LEU A 501 -24.06 -35.03 8.68
CA LEU A 501 -22.98 -34.80 7.74
C LEU A 501 -22.85 -35.94 6.72
N GLY A 502 -22.89 -35.61 5.43
CA GLY A 502 -22.87 -36.60 4.37
C GLY A 502 -22.61 -35.99 2.99
N PRO A 503 -22.68 -36.79 1.92
CA PRO A 503 -22.42 -36.33 0.56
C PRO A 503 -23.54 -35.44 -0.01
N THR A 504 -24.64 -35.22 0.71
CA THR A 504 -25.86 -34.54 0.24
C THR A 504 -26.26 -33.35 1.12
N THR A 505 -25.39 -32.88 2.00
CA THR A 505 -25.77 -31.94 3.09
C THR A 505 -25.48 -30.46 2.82
N GLY A 506 -24.53 -30.15 1.95
CA GLY A 506 -24.15 -28.76 1.68
C GLY A 506 -25.07 -28.06 0.69
N PHE A 507 -25.42 -26.80 0.95
CA PHE A 507 -26.22 -25.98 0.04
C PHE A 507 -26.07 -24.46 0.29
N ALA A 508 -26.41 -23.67 -0.73
CA ALA A 508 -26.37 -22.22 -0.70
C ALA A 508 -27.62 -21.59 -1.33
N THR A 509 -28.06 -20.47 -0.75
CA THR A 509 -29.04 -19.57 -1.37
C THR A 509 -28.30 -18.50 -2.17
N VAL A 510 -28.67 -18.36 -3.44
CA VAL A 510 -28.11 -17.36 -4.33
C VAL A 510 -29.09 -16.20 -4.51
N TYR A 511 -28.59 -14.98 -4.37
CA TYR A 511 -29.32 -13.74 -4.48
C TYR A 511 -28.81 -12.94 -5.68
N PHE A 512 -29.70 -12.59 -6.60
CA PHE A 512 -29.44 -11.55 -7.59
C PHE A 512 -30.08 -10.25 -7.13
N VAL A 513 -29.24 -9.24 -6.87
CA VAL A 513 -29.65 -7.99 -6.23
C VAL A 513 -29.24 -6.77 -7.06
N GLY A 514 -29.56 -5.57 -6.58
CA GLY A 514 -29.12 -4.31 -7.18
C GLY A 514 -30.12 -3.71 -8.17
N ALA A 515 -29.82 -2.50 -8.63
CA ALA A 515 -30.69 -1.68 -9.49
C ALA A 515 -30.16 -1.64 -10.94
N SER A 516 -29.93 -2.81 -11.53
CA SER A 516 -29.46 -2.99 -12.91
C SER A 516 -30.10 -4.23 -13.52
N GLY A 517 -30.33 -4.24 -14.84
CA GLY A 517 -30.64 -5.48 -15.55
C GLY A 517 -29.41 -6.37 -15.66
N ASN A 518 -29.56 -7.68 -15.50
CA ASN A 518 -28.46 -8.63 -15.55
C ASN A 518 -28.85 -9.93 -16.27
N ASP A 519 -27.86 -10.64 -16.78
CA ASP A 519 -28.03 -11.91 -17.47
C ASP A 519 -27.44 -13.08 -16.67
N LEU A 520 -28.13 -14.22 -16.72
CA LEU A 520 -27.71 -15.53 -16.24
C LEU A 520 -27.64 -16.50 -17.43
N TYR A 521 -26.44 -16.76 -17.94
CA TYR A 521 -26.19 -17.70 -19.03
C TYR A 521 -25.79 -19.07 -18.49
N CYS A 522 -26.66 -20.07 -18.68
CA CYS A 522 -26.46 -21.47 -18.32
C CYS A 522 -26.05 -22.27 -19.57
N ASN A 523 -24.79 -22.17 -19.97
CA ASN A 523 -24.21 -22.95 -21.07
C ASN A 523 -23.75 -24.35 -20.61
N GLY A 524 -23.48 -24.51 -19.32
CA GLY A 524 -23.29 -25.80 -18.66
C GLY A 524 -24.21 -25.96 -17.44
N THR A 525 -24.09 -27.10 -16.77
CA THR A 525 -24.88 -27.42 -15.58
C THR A 525 -24.77 -26.36 -14.49
N THR A 526 -25.90 -25.77 -14.11
CA THR A 526 -26.04 -24.70 -13.12
C THR A 526 -27.15 -25.06 -12.14
N ASP A 527 -26.76 -25.58 -10.98
CA ASP A 527 -27.70 -26.00 -9.95
C ASP A 527 -27.78 -24.94 -8.87
N PHE A 528 -28.98 -24.38 -8.71
CA PHE A 528 -29.34 -23.58 -7.57
C PHE A 528 -30.06 -24.46 -6.56
N TYR A 529 -29.66 -24.38 -5.29
CA TYR A 529 -30.55 -24.87 -4.24
C TYR A 529 -31.73 -23.91 -4.12
N ASN A 530 -31.45 -22.66 -3.75
CA ASN A 530 -32.41 -21.56 -3.78
C ASN A 530 -31.89 -20.42 -4.67
N LEU A 531 -32.81 -19.74 -5.35
CA LEU A 531 -32.58 -18.55 -6.15
C LEU A 531 -33.56 -17.44 -5.71
N VAL A 532 -33.01 -16.31 -5.28
CA VAL A 532 -33.79 -15.14 -4.85
C VAL A 532 -33.48 -13.97 -5.77
N LEU A 533 -34.53 -13.34 -6.31
CA LEU A 533 -34.45 -12.15 -7.13
C LEU A 533 -34.94 -10.93 -6.34
N ASP A 534 -34.07 -9.96 -6.12
CA ASP A 534 -34.42 -8.71 -5.46
C ASP A 534 -33.76 -7.51 -6.16
N LYS A 535 -34.28 -7.16 -7.33
CA LYS A 535 -33.69 -6.14 -8.20
C LYS A 535 -34.52 -4.87 -8.17
N GLY A 536 -33.92 -3.80 -7.63
CA GLY A 536 -34.61 -2.53 -7.40
C GLY A 536 -35.75 -2.64 -6.39
N VAL A 537 -36.81 -1.86 -6.63
CA VAL A 537 -37.99 -1.74 -5.74
C VAL A 537 -39.31 -2.08 -6.44
N ASP A 538 -39.25 -2.36 -7.74
CA ASP A 538 -40.38 -2.62 -8.64
C ASP A 538 -39.91 -3.53 -9.79
N GLN A 539 -40.74 -3.69 -10.82
CA GLN A 539 -40.51 -4.59 -11.96
C GLN A 539 -39.42 -4.09 -12.94
N THR A 540 -38.86 -2.89 -12.76
CA THR A 540 -38.01 -2.20 -13.76
C THR A 540 -36.76 -2.99 -14.14
N TYR A 541 -36.08 -3.60 -13.17
CA TYR A 541 -34.81 -4.28 -13.40
C TYR A 541 -35.03 -5.79 -13.52
N SER A 542 -34.37 -6.40 -14.51
CA SER A 542 -34.56 -7.82 -14.81
C SER A 542 -33.35 -8.69 -14.49
N LEU A 543 -33.62 -9.97 -14.24
CA LEU A 543 -32.67 -11.06 -14.44
C LEU A 543 -33.14 -11.90 -15.63
N THR A 544 -32.38 -11.89 -16.72
CA THR A 544 -32.66 -12.71 -17.90
C THR A 544 -31.91 -14.03 -17.79
N VAL A 545 -32.64 -15.13 -17.61
CA VAL A 545 -32.09 -16.48 -17.55
C VAL A 545 -32.14 -17.09 -18.94
N TYR A 546 -30.97 -17.42 -19.48
CA TYR A 546 -30.84 -18.11 -20.75
C TYR A 546 -30.17 -19.46 -20.53
N SER A 547 -30.89 -20.54 -20.82
CA SER A 547 -30.36 -21.90 -20.76
C SER A 547 -30.21 -22.50 -22.15
N THR A 548 -29.07 -23.14 -22.41
CA THR A 548 -28.82 -23.84 -23.70
C THR A 548 -29.42 -25.24 -23.76
N ALA A 549 -29.80 -25.82 -22.62
CA ALA A 549 -30.47 -27.12 -22.52
C ALA A 549 -31.30 -27.20 -21.23
N TYR A 550 -32.35 -28.00 -21.20
CA TYR A 550 -33.20 -28.16 -20.00
C TYR A 550 -32.41 -28.59 -18.74
N ALA A 551 -31.38 -29.43 -18.92
CA ALA A 551 -30.53 -29.89 -17.83
C ALA A 551 -29.51 -28.85 -17.31
N ASN A 552 -29.44 -27.65 -17.89
CA ASN A 552 -28.42 -26.64 -17.54
C ASN A 552 -28.87 -25.61 -16.51
N PHE A 553 -30.16 -25.28 -16.42
CA PHE A 553 -30.70 -24.44 -15.34
C PHE A 553 -31.63 -25.27 -14.47
N ARG A 554 -31.28 -25.46 -13.19
CA ARG A 554 -31.99 -26.40 -12.31
C ARG A 554 -32.18 -25.85 -10.89
N LEU A 555 -33.38 -26.04 -10.34
CA LEU A 555 -33.75 -25.66 -8.97
C LEU A 555 -33.98 -26.91 -8.12
N PHE A 556 -33.30 -26.99 -6.97
CA PHE A 556 -33.26 -28.18 -6.11
C PHE A 556 -33.93 -28.00 -4.74
N GLY A 557 -34.19 -26.76 -4.34
CA GLY A 557 -34.68 -26.42 -3.01
C GLY A 557 -36.11 -26.88 -2.73
N ALA A 558 -36.48 -26.80 -1.46
CA ALA A 558 -37.82 -27.13 -1.01
C ALA A 558 -38.87 -26.11 -1.50
N ASN A 559 -40.07 -26.62 -1.76
CA ASN A 559 -41.21 -25.91 -2.34
C ASN A 559 -42.52 -26.14 -1.55
N ASN A 560 -42.49 -26.83 -0.41
CA ASN A 560 -43.70 -27.16 0.36
C ASN A 560 -44.14 -26.11 1.40
N ALA A 561 -43.25 -25.23 1.87
CA ALA A 561 -43.58 -24.23 2.90
C ALA A 561 -44.47 -23.08 2.38
N GLY A 562 -45.31 -22.50 3.25
CA GLY A 562 -46.06 -21.27 2.97
C GLY A 562 -45.21 -20.01 2.89
N GLY A 563 -45.81 -18.86 2.61
CA GLY A 563 -45.14 -17.56 2.71
C GLY A 563 -45.20 -16.96 4.13
N TYR A 564 -44.60 -15.78 4.29
CA TYR A 564 -44.70 -14.97 5.51
C TYR A 564 -44.81 -13.48 5.20
N GLY A 565 -45.64 -12.77 5.97
CA GLY A 565 -45.85 -11.34 5.85
C GLY A 565 -46.61 -11.01 4.57
N GLY A 566 -47.87 -11.44 4.50
CA GLY A 566 -48.76 -11.32 3.35
C GLY A 566 -49.02 -9.90 2.82
N GLY A 567 -50.05 -9.77 1.98
CA GLY A 567 -50.34 -8.55 1.22
C GLY A 567 -49.79 -8.61 -0.20
N ALA A 568 -49.54 -7.45 -0.81
CA ALA A 568 -49.19 -7.35 -2.25
C ALA A 568 -47.81 -7.91 -2.60
N ASN A 569 -46.89 -7.99 -1.63
CA ASN A 569 -45.50 -8.39 -1.83
C ASN A 569 -45.06 -9.37 -0.72
N PRO A 570 -45.62 -10.60 -0.68
CA PRO A 570 -45.30 -11.55 0.37
C PRO A 570 -43.84 -12.03 0.28
N ASN A 571 -43.26 -12.42 1.43
CA ASN A 571 -41.98 -13.13 1.42
C ASN A 571 -42.22 -14.61 1.19
N LEU A 572 -41.52 -15.20 0.21
CA LEU A 572 -41.67 -16.61 -0.13
C LEU A 572 -40.54 -17.45 0.43
N ARG A 573 -40.91 -18.70 0.75
CA ARG A 573 -40.06 -19.74 1.32
C ARG A 573 -40.03 -20.93 0.37
N LYS A 574 -39.40 -20.72 -0.78
CA LYS A 574 -39.43 -21.61 -1.94
C LYS A 574 -38.03 -21.70 -2.56
N ALA A 575 -37.82 -22.67 -3.45
CA ALA A 575 -36.59 -22.77 -4.23
C ALA A 575 -36.36 -21.54 -5.12
N LEU A 576 -37.44 -20.90 -5.59
CA LEU A 576 -37.40 -19.63 -6.30
C LEU A 576 -38.21 -18.59 -5.52
N TRP A 577 -37.65 -17.41 -5.30
CA TRP A 577 -38.39 -16.26 -4.80
C TRP A 577 -38.11 -15.02 -5.63
N ILE A 578 -39.15 -14.53 -6.30
CA ILE A 578 -39.13 -13.20 -6.92
C ILE A 578 -39.68 -12.24 -5.88
N ARG A 579 -38.84 -11.31 -5.39
CA ARG A 579 -39.22 -10.28 -4.42
C ARG A 579 -39.51 -8.94 -5.11
N ASN A 580 -38.51 -8.43 -5.82
CA ASN A 580 -38.60 -7.25 -6.68
C ASN A 580 -37.91 -7.54 -8.01
N GLY A 581 -38.38 -6.90 -9.08
CA GLY A 581 -37.79 -7.01 -10.41
C GLY A 581 -38.44 -8.09 -11.26
N THR A 582 -37.97 -8.19 -12.50
CA THR A 582 -38.54 -9.11 -13.50
C THR A 582 -37.62 -10.31 -13.72
N MET A 583 -38.10 -11.53 -13.50
CA MET A 583 -37.42 -12.73 -13.99
C MET A 583 -37.86 -13.00 -15.42
N VAL A 584 -36.93 -13.03 -16.37
CA VAL A 584 -37.21 -13.40 -17.76
C VAL A 584 -36.57 -14.75 -18.04
N LEU A 585 -37.36 -15.76 -18.41
CA LEU A 585 -36.86 -17.08 -18.75
C LEU A 585 -36.83 -17.23 -20.27
N GLN A 586 -35.69 -17.62 -20.82
CA GLN A 586 -35.45 -17.79 -22.25
C GLN A 586 -34.70 -19.11 -22.53
N GLY A 587 -34.53 -19.44 -23.82
CA GLY A 587 -33.81 -20.64 -24.26
C GLY A 587 -34.57 -21.92 -23.90
N ASN A 588 -33.83 -22.95 -23.47
CA ASN A 588 -34.36 -24.24 -23.01
C ASN A 588 -34.43 -24.26 -21.48
N THR A 589 -35.29 -23.43 -20.91
CA THR A 589 -35.46 -23.32 -19.46
C THR A 589 -36.71 -24.08 -19.03
N ILE A 590 -36.58 -24.92 -18.00
CA ILE A 590 -37.71 -25.64 -17.41
C ILE A 590 -37.67 -25.52 -15.89
N ILE A 591 -38.83 -25.28 -15.27
CA ILE A 591 -39.03 -25.36 -13.82
C ILE A 591 -40.15 -26.38 -13.57
N PRO A 592 -39.82 -27.62 -13.16
CA PRO A 592 -40.80 -28.69 -12.96
C PRO A 592 -41.71 -28.50 -11.73
N SER A 593 -41.30 -27.69 -10.76
CA SER A 593 -42.12 -27.40 -9.58
C SER A 593 -41.74 -26.05 -8.99
N LEU A 594 -42.75 -25.24 -8.70
CA LEU A 594 -42.67 -23.99 -7.94
C LEU A 594 -43.29 -24.12 -6.54
N SER A 595 -44.15 -25.11 -6.33
CA SER A 595 -44.80 -25.42 -5.07
C SER A 595 -45.11 -26.91 -4.93
N GLU A 596 -45.01 -27.45 -3.72
CA GLU A 596 -45.42 -28.81 -3.32
C GLU A 596 -46.10 -28.81 -1.94
N GLY A 597 -46.81 -27.73 -1.62
CA GLY A 597 -47.40 -27.50 -0.30
C GLY A 597 -48.74 -28.20 -0.07
N ASN A 598 -48.98 -28.62 1.19
CA ASN A 598 -50.26 -29.15 1.64
C ASN A 598 -51.14 -28.02 2.22
N CYS A 599 -52.46 -28.16 2.14
CA CYS A 599 -53.43 -27.21 2.70
C CYS A 599 -53.60 -27.28 4.22
N ASP A 600 -53.02 -28.27 4.88
CA ASP A 600 -53.13 -28.46 6.34
C ASP A 600 -52.17 -27.56 7.16
N ASP A 601 -51.28 -26.81 6.51
CA ASP A 601 -50.29 -25.92 7.15
C ASP A 601 -50.85 -24.50 7.37
N VAL A 602 -52.01 -24.43 8.03
CA VAL A 602 -52.87 -23.23 8.19
C VAL A 602 -52.27 -22.09 9.02
N THR A 603 -51.01 -22.18 9.45
CA THR A 603 -50.34 -21.10 10.21
C THR A 603 -49.65 -20.07 9.34
N ASP A 604 -49.45 -20.36 8.06
CA ASP A 604 -48.73 -19.47 7.14
C ASP A 604 -49.64 -18.45 6.45
N ASP A 605 -49.17 -17.21 6.35
CA ASP A 605 -49.83 -16.12 5.61
C ASP A 605 -48.80 -15.38 4.75
N PRO A 606 -48.80 -15.59 3.41
CA PRO A 606 -49.77 -16.36 2.64
C PRO A 606 -49.56 -17.89 2.71
N ASN A 607 -50.49 -18.66 2.13
CA ASN A 607 -50.41 -20.13 2.04
C ASN A 607 -49.20 -20.61 1.22
N SER A 608 -49.12 -21.90 0.95
CA SER A 608 -48.06 -22.54 0.17
C SER A 608 -48.18 -22.40 -1.35
N ASP A 609 -49.04 -21.54 -1.89
CA ASP A 609 -49.01 -21.20 -3.31
C ASP A 609 -47.67 -20.54 -3.69
N PHE A 610 -47.34 -20.56 -4.98
CA PHE A 610 -46.26 -19.72 -5.52
C PHE A 610 -46.84 -18.35 -5.90
N TYR A 611 -46.27 -17.27 -5.37
CA TYR A 611 -46.75 -15.91 -5.65
C TYR A 611 -45.77 -15.13 -6.53
N VAL A 612 -46.27 -14.51 -7.60
CA VAL A 612 -45.59 -13.40 -8.27
C VAL A 612 -46.02 -12.11 -7.55
N PRO A 613 -45.14 -11.41 -6.81
CA PRO A 613 -45.54 -10.24 -6.02
C PRO A 613 -45.82 -9.03 -6.92
N ALA A 614 -46.54 -8.02 -6.41
CA ALA A 614 -46.87 -6.80 -7.16
C ALA A 614 -45.62 -6.04 -7.69
N ASN A 615 -44.54 -6.05 -6.92
CA ASN A 615 -43.25 -5.44 -7.28
C ASN A 615 -42.39 -6.33 -8.18
N GLY A 616 -42.85 -7.53 -8.53
CA GLY A 616 -42.12 -8.48 -9.34
C GLY A 616 -42.92 -8.92 -10.57
N ALA A 617 -42.22 -9.57 -11.49
CA ALA A 617 -42.78 -10.12 -12.72
C ALA A 617 -42.06 -11.42 -13.08
N LEU A 618 -42.79 -12.35 -13.72
CA LEU A 618 -42.22 -13.57 -14.30
C LEU A 618 -42.63 -13.64 -15.78
N VAL A 619 -41.65 -13.50 -16.66
CA VAL A 619 -41.84 -13.50 -18.11
C VAL A 619 -41.29 -14.79 -18.70
N LEU A 620 -42.12 -15.51 -19.44
CA LEU A 620 -41.74 -16.71 -20.19
C LEU A 620 -41.54 -16.31 -21.66
N ASP A 621 -40.29 -16.11 -22.06
CA ASP A 621 -39.90 -15.52 -23.34
C ASP A 621 -39.11 -16.51 -24.20
N GLY A 622 -39.79 -17.56 -24.66
CA GLY A 622 -39.21 -18.52 -25.61
C GLY A 622 -40.07 -19.76 -25.82
N ASP A 623 -40.01 -20.32 -27.04
CA ASP A 623 -40.80 -21.50 -27.44
C ASP A 623 -40.49 -22.77 -26.63
N ASN A 624 -39.33 -22.82 -25.98
CA ASN A 624 -38.86 -23.94 -25.17
C ASN A 624 -38.79 -23.59 -23.68
N VAL A 625 -39.60 -22.63 -23.22
CA VAL A 625 -39.69 -22.27 -21.80
C VAL A 625 -40.89 -22.96 -21.18
N VAL A 626 -40.67 -23.72 -20.11
CA VAL A 626 -41.71 -24.49 -19.41
C VAL A 626 -41.67 -24.18 -17.91
N VAL A 627 -42.80 -23.84 -17.32
CA VAL A 627 -42.94 -23.63 -15.88
C VAL A 627 -44.19 -24.35 -15.40
N LEU A 628 -44.01 -25.25 -14.44
CA LEU A 628 -45.08 -26.00 -13.80
C LEU A 628 -45.25 -25.52 -12.36
N ALA A 629 -46.50 -25.44 -11.90
CA ALA A 629 -46.78 -25.07 -10.51
C ALA A 629 -46.32 -26.19 -9.56
N THR A 630 -46.71 -27.43 -9.85
CA THR A 630 -46.34 -28.66 -9.15
C THR A 630 -45.73 -29.64 -10.16
N SER A 631 -44.89 -30.55 -9.69
CA SER A 631 -44.54 -31.75 -10.46
C SER A 631 -45.63 -32.81 -10.30
N ASP A 632 -45.89 -33.56 -11.37
CA ASP A 632 -46.85 -34.67 -11.35
C ASP A 632 -46.17 -36.02 -11.04
N ASP A 633 -44.92 -36.20 -11.50
CA ASP A 633 -44.18 -37.46 -11.35
C ASP A 633 -42.66 -37.26 -11.32
N ASP A 634 -41.91 -38.17 -10.69
CA ASP A 634 -40.46 -38.07 -10.61
C ASP A 634 -39.77 -38.23 -11.97
N GLN A 635 -40.41 -38.97 -12.87
CA GLN A 635 -39.85 -39.26 -14.19
C GLN A 635 -39.78 -38.01 -15.06
N GLU A 636 -40.72 -37.07 -14.95
CA GLU A 636 -40.64 -35.80 -15.71
C GLU A 636 -39.50 -34.92 -15.23
N VAL A 637 -39.27 -34.82 -13.91
CA VAL A 637 -38.15 -34.09 -13.33
C VAL A 637 -36.83 -34.73 -13.74
N ASN A 638 -36.75 -36.07 -13.70
CA ASN A 638 -35.59 -36.84 -14.14
C ASN A 638 -35.24 -36.54 -15.61
N VAL A 639 -36.23 -36.49 -16.49
CA VAL A 639 -36.04 -36.17 -17.91
C VAL A 639 -35.66 -34.70 -18.11
N ALA A 640 -36.36 -33.78 -17.45
CA ALA A 640 -36.15 -32.34 -17.56
C ALA A 640 -34.74 -31.93 -17.12
N TYR A 641 -34.31 -32.43 -15.96
CA TYR A 641 -33.06 -32.04 -15.33
C TYR A 641 -31.90 -33.00 -15.60
N GLY A 642 -32.13 -34.14 -16.26
CA GLY A 642 -31.13 -35.17 -16.46
C GLY A 642 -30.63 -35.76 -15.15
N VAL A 643 -31.54 -35.97 -14.19
CA VAL A 643 -31.26 -36.56 -12.87
C VAL A 643 -31.87 -37.96 -12.76
N SER A 644 -31.71 -38.63 -11.62
CA SER A 644 -32.13 -40.04 -11.44
C SER A 644 -32.62 -40.30 -10.03
N ALA A 645 -33.68 -39.60 -9.63
CA ALA A 645 -34.44 -39.96 -8.44
C ALA A 645 -35.20 -41.29 -8.67
N PRO A 646 -35.38 -42.10 -7.62
CA PRO A 646 -36.00 -43.43 -7.75
C PRO A 646 -37.54 -43.42 -7.77
N ASP A 647 -38.18 -42.42 -7.16
CA ASP A 647 -39.65 -42.30 -7.05
C ASP A 647 -40.07 -40.89 -6.58
N ASN A 648 -41.39 -40.61 -6.66
CA ASN A 648 -42.04 -39.39 -6.17
C ASN A 648 -41.71 -39.06 -4.70
N ALA A 649 -41.62 -40.08 -3.83
CA ALA A 649 -41.38 -39.87 -2.40
C ALA A 649 -39.95 -39.35 -2.15
N ALA A 650 -38.97 -39.82 -2.92
CA ALA A 650 -37.58 -39.39 -2.81
C ALA A 650 -37.37 -37.94 -3.23
N MET A 651 -38.14 -37.42 -4.20
CA MET A 651 -38.10 -36.00 -4.58
C MET A 651 -39.11 -35.14 -3.83
N GLY A 652 -39.99 -35.74 -3.03
CA GLY A 652 -41.00 -35.00 -2.30
C GLY A 652 -42.09 -34.41 -3.19
N VAL A 653 -42.41 -35.07 -4.30
CA VAL A 653 -43.53 -34.72 -5.19
C VAL A 653 -44.85 -35.06 -4.49
N LEU A 654 -45.74 -34.08 -4.35
CA LEU A 654 -47.01 -34.24 -3.67
C LEU A 654 -48.07 -34.82 -4.63
N THR A 655 -48.38 -36.09 -4.48
CA THR A 655 -49.37 -36.78 -5.35
C THR A 655 -50.83 -36.62 -4.89
N SER A 656 -51.10 -35.81 -3.86
CA SER A 656 -52.44 -35.55 -3.31
C SER A 656 -52.84 -34.08 -3.51
N ALA A 657 -54.13 -33.77 -3.44
CA ALA A 657 -54.60 -32.38 -3.50
C ALA A 657 -53.91 -31.53 -2.41
N GLY A 658 -53.30 -30.41 -2.82
CA GLY A 658 -52.54 -29.51 -1.95
C GLY A 658 -52.79 -28.04 -2.28
N CYS A 659 -52.20 -27.15 -1.47
CA CYS A 659 -52.27 -25.70 -1.65
C CYS A 659 -51.03 -25.25 -2.44
N SER A 660 -51.01 -25.59 -3.72
CA SER A 660 -49.86 -25.41 -4.61
C SER A 660 -50.22 -24.68 -5.91
N SER A 661 -51.08 -23.67 -5.81
CA SER A 661 -51.52 -22.88 -6.95
C SER A 661 -50.44 -21.90 -7.42
N PHE A 662 -50.60 -21.39 -8.64
CA PHE A 662 -49.83 -20.26 -9.15
C PHE A 662 -50.63 -18.96 -8.98
N SER A 663 -50.20 -18.10 -8.08
CA SER A 663 -50.89 -16.87 -7.67
C SER A 663 -50.18 -15.63 -8.21
N ILE A 664 -50.94 -14.73 -8.84
CA ILE A 664 -50.42 -13.55 -9.54
C ILE A 664 -50.91 -12.29 -8.85
N LEU A 665 -49.99 -11.54 -8.22
CA LEU A 665 -50.22 -10.21 -7.67
C LEU A 665 -49.51 -9.12 -8.49
N GLY A 666 -48.40 -9.47 -9.13
CA GLY A 666 -47.67 -8.69 -10.15
C GLY A 666 -48.11 -8.99 -11.58
N LEU A 667 -47.39 -8.46 -12.58
CA LEU A 667 -47.69 -8.68 -14.01
C LEU A 667 -46.69 -9.62 -14.67
#